data_AF-A0A522EWK1-F1
#
_entry.id   AF-A0A522EWK1-F1
#
_cell.length_a   1.000
_cell.length_b   1.000
_cell.length_c   1.000
_cell.angle_alpha   90.00
_cell.angle_beta   90.00
_cell.angle_gamma   90.00
#
_symmetry.space_group_name_H-M   'P 1'
#
loop_
_entity.id
_entity.type
_entity.pdbx_description
1 polymer ?
#
loop_
_entity_poly.entity_id
_entity_poly.type
_entity_poly.pdbx_seq_one_letter_code
_entity_poly.pdbx_strand_id
1 'polypeptide(L)'
;MSEQMSERIKNYINTLENNLDKAYSVAIKSRSLGFDPEDEVDIPLTKTLPERVEKLVASAVPGLKESGLSERISELEKEYGAQAWEVAMIIALEVAQQKFCKFQNSKDAMEAGIRTGFAYATMGIVSAPLEGFIELRIKKRKDGKEYFAMVYAGPVRGAGGTAAAVSLLIADYVRVKMGYGAYDADENEKSRAFVELTDYHERVTNLQYKPSEEETKYLQSHLPVEIDGDPTEEIDVSNYKDLPRIATNRIRGGMCLVLSMVALKAPKLWKAVSKIQSQFEIQWSFLSEFIALQKKMKAQTSGSNDAGRKILPDYTYIADLVAGRPVLSFPLRSGGFRLRYGRSRVSGFSAASLHPSSLFVLDKYIATGTQLKTERPGKAAAITVCDSIEPPVVKLLDGSVVRLEHADKHIEGIAEIIYLGDMLISYGDFYDRAHPLIPAGYCEEWYSQEFEAACKEKFNTTDPEILSSELGISPKIISGILKSPLTKYPNAKESIMLSMNLGVPLHPRFTPYFSQIAPHDLNDLNSWLQKGKLHFEGNSLEKIVLPMDHSKRHLEILGVPHKVISGEKIVVEKDEANVLFVLFRLGDEKKELPKFDDPVELINSFSPVKVRDKAGTFIGARMGRPEKSKMRKLTGSPQTLFPVGNEGGRMRSFHEALSRGKIKSSFPLFYCASCQKDSIYRICINCRNKCEQRYYCRTCGVTAKQTCQHG
;
A
#
# COMPACT_ATOMS: atom_id res chain seq x y z
N MET A 1 -9.54 -22.00 -13.27
CA MET A 1 -10.60 -22.07 -12.24
C MET A 1 -11.86 -22.65 -12.87
N SER A 2 -12.01 -23.98 -12.89
CA SER A 2 -13.19 -24.65 -13.45
C SER A 2 -13.70 -25.78 -12.57
N GLU A 3 -13.30 -25.85 -11.30
CA GLU A 3 -13.85 -26.82 -10.36
C GLU A 3 -14.75 -26.12 -9.33
N GLN A 4 -16.03 -26.50 -9.41
CA GLN A 4 -17.15 -26.24 -8.49
C GLN A 4 -17.49 -24.78 -8.16
N MET A 5 -17.84 -24.00 -9.18
CA MET A 5 -18.66 -22.80 -8.95
C MET A 5 -20.08 -23.19 -8.51
N SER A 6 -20.54 -22.65 -7.38
CA SER A 6 -21.92 -22.83 -6.93
C SER A 6 -22.92 -22.26 -7.94
N GLU A 7 -24.13 -22.81 -7.96
CA GLU A 7 -25.21 -22.37 -8.84
C GLU A 7 -25.52 -20.88 -8.67
N ARG A 8 -25.43 -20.36 -7.44
CA ARG A 8 -25.58 -18.94 -7.16
C ARG A 8 -24.54 -18.07 -7.88
N ILE A 9 -23.27 -18.48 -7.90
CA ILE A 9 -22.22 -17.71 -8.59
C ILE A 9 -22.38 -17.82 -10.11
N LYS A 10 -22.74 -18.99 -10.64
CA LYS A 10 -23.05 -19.14 -12.06
C LYS A 10 -24.17 -18.20 -12.50
N ASN A 11 -25.28 -18.17 -11.77
CA ASN A 11 -26.40 -17.27 -12.04
C ASN A 11 -26.00 -15.79 -11.96
N TYR A 12 -25.16 -15.43 -11.00
CA TYR A 12 -24.59 -14.07 -10.92
C TYR A 12 -23.75 -13.72 -12.16
N ILE A 13 -22.83 -14.58 -12.59
CA ILE A 13 -22.02 -14.35 -13.79
C ILE A 13 -22.88 -14.28 -15.05
N ASN A 14 -23.83 -15.21 -15.23
CA ASN A 14 -24.75 -15.20 -16.36
C ASN A 14 -25.55 -13.89 -16.42
N THR A 15 -25.93 -13.32 -15.27
CA THR A 15 -26.61 -12.02 -15.20
C THR A 15 -25.70 -10.89 -15.70
N LEU A 16 -24.43 -10.90 -15.32
CA LEU A 16 -23.45 -9.91 -15.79
C LEU A 16 -23.18 -10.04 -17.29
N GLU A 17 -22.96 -11.26 -17.77
CA GLU A 17 -22.70 -11.54 -19.20
C GLU A 17 -23.88 -11.13 -20.07
N ASN A 18 -25.11 -11.52 -19.70
CA ASN A 18 -26.32 -11.12 -20.44
C ASN A 18 -26.51 -9.60 -20.52
N ASN A 19 -26.18 -8.86 -19.45
CA ASN A 19 -26.27 -7.40 -19.45
C ASN A 19 -25.12 -6.75 -20.25
N LEU A 20 -23.93 -7.33 -20.20
CA LEU A 20 -22.79 -6.92 -21.02
C LEU A 20 -23.11 -7.10 -22.51
N ASP A 21 -23.63 -8.25 -22.92
CA ASP A 21 -23.97 -8.56 -24.31
C ASP A 21 -25.02 -7.59 -24.85
N LYS A 22 -26.03 -7.26 -24.03
CA LYS A 22 -27.01 -6.22 -24.39
C LYS A 22 -26.33 -4.88 -24.64
N ALA A 23 -25.48 -4.41 -23.73
CA ALA A 23 -24.78 -3.14 -23.89
C ALA A 23 -23.84 -3.15 -25.12
N TYR A 24 -23.10 -4.23 -25.32
CA TYR A 24 -22.17 -4.39 -26.43
C TYR A 24 -22.90 -4.45 -27.78
N SER A 25 -24.07 -5.10 -27.84
CA SER A 25 -24.91 -5.12 -29.05
C SER A 25 -25.38 -3.73 -29.47
N VAL A 26 -25.68 -2.85 -28.51
CA VAL A 26 -26.02 -1.44 -28.77
C VAL A 26 -24.81 -0.70 -29.31
N ALA A 27 -23.63 -0.91 -28.70
CA ALA A 27 -22.38 -0.30 -29.15
C ALA A 27 -22.01 -0.72 -30.57
N ILE A 28 -22.09 -2.02 -30.91
CA ILE A 28 -21.84 -2.55 -32.27
C ILE A 28 -22.78 -1.89 -33.28
N LYS A 29 -24.09 -1.89 -33.01
CA LYS A 29 -25.07 -1.26 -33.88
C LYS A 29 -24.75 0.22 -34.09
N SER A 30 -24.34 0.93 -33.04
CA SER A 30 -24.01 2.36 -33.13
C SER A 30 -22.73 2.61 -33.96
N ARG A 31 -21.65 1.87 -33.67
CA ARG A 31 -20.36 1.99 -34.38
C ARG A 31 -20.48 1.64 -35.86
N SER A 32 -21.29 0.64 -36.21
CA SER A 32 -21.53 0.23 -37.61
C SER A 32 -22.15 1.32 -38.48
N LEU A 33 -22.76 2.36 -37.89
CA LEU A 33 -23.27 3.52 -38.62
C LEU A 33 -22.15 4.41 -39.20
N GLY A 34 -20.90 4.24 -38.74
CA GLY A 34 -19.73 4.92 -39.27
C GLY A 34 -19.57 6.40 -38.87
N PHE A 35 -20.34 6.87 -37.87
CA PHE A 35 -20.24 8.24 -37.35
C PHE A 35 -19.04 8.46 -36.42
N ASP A 36 -18.45 7.39 -35.89
CA ASP A 36 -17.29 7.39 -35.00
C ASP A 36 -15.98 7.12 -35.77
N PRO A 37 -14.78 7.32 -35.16
CA PRO A 37 -13.50 7.09 -35.83
C PRO A 37 -13.31 5.67 -36.39
N GLU A 38 -13.90 4.66 -35.76
CA GLU A 38 -13.83 3.25 -36.14
C GLU A 38 -15.24 2.68 -36.31
N ASP A 39 -15.40 1.72 -37.25
CA ASP A 39 -16.68 1.05 -37.54
C ASP A 39 -17.00 -0.08 -36.54
N GLU A 40 -16.04 -0.42 -35.68
CA GLU A 40 -16.14 -1.49 -34.68
C GLU A 40 -16.04 -0.91 -33.26
N VAL A 41 -16.18 -1.78 -32.26
CA VAL A 41 -16.05 -1.39 -30.85
C VAL A 41 -14.60 -1.58 -30.41
N ASP A 42 -13.94 -0.47 -30.10
CA ASP A 42 -12.49 -0.40 -29.82
C ASP A 42 -12.11 -0.92 -28.41
N ILE A 43 -13.09 -1.35 -27.60
CA ILE A 43 -12.88 -1.92 -26.26
C ILE A 43 -13.11 -3.44 -26.30
N PRO A 44 -12.06 -4.25 -26.48
CA PRO A 44 -12.22 -5.69 -26.62
C PRO A 44 -12.66 -6.34 -25.30
N LEU A 45 -13.60 -7.28 -25.39
CA LEU A 45 -14.01 -8.10 -24.24
C LEU A 45 -12.99 -9.21 -23.98
N THR A 46 -12.65 -9.43 -22.71
CA THR A 46 -11.74 -10.50 -22.27
C THR A 46 -12.28 -11.12 -20.99
N LYS A 47 -12.15 -12.43 -20.83
CA LYS A 47 -12.60 -13.17 -19.65
C LYS A 47 -11.44 -13.51 -18.71
N THR A 48 -10.27 -13.78 -19.28
CA THR A 48 -9.12 -14.30 -18.53
C THR A 48 -7.93 -13.35 -18.58
N LEU A 49 -6.97 -13.55 -17.65
CA LEU A 49 -5.69 -12.83 -17.69
C LEU A 49 -4.91 -13.12 -18.99
N PRO A 50 -4.73 -14.39 -19.42
CA PRO A 50 -4.12 -14.72 -20.70
C PRO A 50 -4.69 -13.96 -21.90
N GLU A 51 -6.03 -13.93 -22.04
CA GLU A 51 -6.68 -13.18 -23.12
C GLU A 51 -6.41 -11.67 -23.05
N ARG A 52 -6.37 -11.09 -21.84
CA ARG A 52 -6.00 -9.68 -21.67
C ARG A 52 -4.59 -9.39 -22.15
N VAL A 53 -3.64 -10.25 -21.80
CA VAL A 53 -2.24 -10.11 -22.22
C VAL A 53 -2.12 -10.18 -23.73
N GLU A 54 -2.72 -11.20 -24.36
CA GLU A 54 -2.69 -11.38 -25.80
C GLU A 54 -3.30 -10.17 -26.52
N LYS A 55 -4.53 -9.77 -26.17
CA LYS A 55 -5.20 -8.64 -26.84
C LYS A 55 -4.50 -7.30 -26.59
N LEU A 56 -3.93 -7.09 -25.40
CA LEU A 56 -3.18 -5.88 -25.11
C LEU A 56 -1.93 -5.78 -25.99
N VAL A 57 -1.13 -6.84 -26.06
CA VAL A 57 0.12 -6.81 -26.83
C VAL A 57 -0.17 -6.84 -28.34
N ALA A 58 -1.24 -7.50 -28.78
CA ALA A 58 -1.68 -7.52 -30.17
C ALA A 58 -1.97 -6.11 -30.74
N SER A 59 -2.28 -5.13 -29.89
CA SER A 59 -2.44 -3.73 -30.33
C SER A 59 -1.13 -3.11 -30.87
N ALA A 60 0.03 -3.56 -30.37
CA ALA A 60 1.35 -3.14 -30.85
C ALA A 60 1.99 -4.17 -31.79
N VAL A 61 1.66 -5.46 -31.62
CA VAL A 61 2.21 -6.57 -32.41
C VAL A 61 1.06 -7.42 -32.97
N PRO A 62 0.44 -7.00 -34.09
CA PRO A 62 -0.76 -7.66 -34.63
C PRO A 62 -0.60 -9.17 -34.89
N GLY A 63 0.62 -9.63 -35.18
CA GLY A 63 0.92 -11.05 -35.40
C GLY A 63 0.72 -11.96 -34.19
N LEU A 64 0.59 -11.40 -32.97
CA LEU A 64 0.30 -12.17 -31.75
C LEU A 64 -1.20 -12.39 -31.53
N LYS A 65 -2.07 -11.75 -32.31
CA LYS A 65 -3.50 -11.99 -32.24
C LYS A 65 -3.81 -13.41 -32.70
N GLU A 66 -4.52 -14.18 -31.88
CA GLU A 66 -4.94 -15.55 -32.16
C GLU A 66 -3.76 -16.49 -32.47
N SER A 67 -2.57 -16.19 -31.92
CA SER A 67 -1.34 -16.93 -32.19
C SER A 67 -1.15 -18.18 -31.32
N GLY A 68 -2.11 -18.52 -30.47
CA GLY A 68 -1.95 -19.56 -29.43
C GLY A 68 -1.32 -19.06 -28.13
N LEU A 69 -1.17 -17.73 -27.96
CA LEU A 69 -0.45 -17.14 -26.84
C LEU A 69 -1.22 -17.31 -25.53
N SER A 70 -2.54 -17.05 -25.54
CA SER A 70 -3.39 -17.19 -24.35
C SER A 70 -3.47 -18.63 -23.83
N GLU A 71 -3.54 -19.62 -24.73
CA GLU A 71 -3.52 -21.03 -24.38
C GLU A 71 -2.19 -21.39 -23.70
N ARG A 72 -1.08 -20.94 -24.27
CA ARG A 72 0.25 -21.21 -23.72
C ARG A 72 0.46 -20.58 -22.34
N ILE A 73 0.00 -19.34 -22.13
CA ILE A 73 0.02 -18.73 -20.78
C ILE A 73 -0.81 -19.57 -19.81
N SER A 74 -2.00 -20.04 -20.22
CA SER A 74 -2.87 -20.86 -19.38
C SER A 74 -2.24 -22.20 -18.99
N GLU A 75 -1.44 -22.81 -19.86
CA GLU A 75 -0.65 -24.01 -19.55
C GLU A 75 0.41 -23.71 -18.50
N LEU A 76 1.18 -22.64 -18.69
CA LEU A 76 2.22 -22.23 -17.75
C LEU A 76 1.64 -21.83 -16.38
N GLU A 77 0.45 -21.22 -16.34
CA GLU A 77 -0.26 -20.94 -15.08
C GLU A 77 -0.64 -22.21 -14.31
N LYS A 78 -0.89 -23.33 -14.99
CA LYS A 78 -1.14 -24.62 -14.32
C LYS A 78 0.14 -25.22 -13.73
N GLU A 79 1.28 -24.97 -14.36
CA GLU A 79 2.58 -25.49 -13.93
C GLU A 79 3.21 -24.66 -12.80
N TYR A 80 3.27 -23.34 -12.97
CA TYR A 80 3.97 -22.42 -12.05
C TYR A 80 3.02 -21.66 -11.11
N GLY A 81 1.72 -21.69 -11.39
CA GLY A 81 0.71 -20.90 -10.69
C GLY A 81 0.37 -19.60 -11.42
N ALA A 82 -0.88 -19.16 -11.23
CA ALA A 82 -1.35 -17.89 -11.79
C ALA A 82 -0.55 -16.71 -11.25
N GLN A 83 -0.21 -15.76 -12.13
CA GLN A 83 0.58 -14.55 -11.83
C GLN A 83 2.03 -14.80 -11.39
N ALA A 84 2.55 -16.01 -11.51
CA ALA A 84 3.95 -16.32 -11.22
C ALA A 84 4.90 -15.61 -12.21
N TRP A 85 6.05 -15.14 -11.74
CA TRP A 85 7.00 -14.39 -12.59
C TRP A 85 7.72 -15.30 -13.59
N GLU A 86 7.80 -16.58 -13.27
CA GLU A 86 8.25 -17.67 -14.13
C GLU A 86 7.45 -17.70 -15.44
N VAL A 87 6.12 -17.60 -15.37
CA VAL A 87 5.25 -17.52 -16.55
C VAL A 87 5.60 -16.29 -17.39
N ALA A 88 5.80 -15.13 -16.76
CA ALA A 88 6.15 -13.88 -17.45
C ALA A 88 7.49 -13.99 -18.20
N MET A 89 8.49 -14.62 -17.58
CA MET A 89 9.82 -14.83 -18.16
C MET A 89 9.79 -15.84 -19.30
N ILE A 90 9.14 -16.99 -19.10
CA ILE A 90 9.04 -18.04 -20.11
C ILE A 90 8.31 -17.52 -21.34
N ILE A 91 7.15 -16.88 -21.17
CA ILE A 91 6.38 -16.39 -22.31
C ILE A 91 7.10 -15.28 -23.07
N ALA A 92 7.85 -14.42 -22.36
CA ALA A 92 8.69 -13.41 -22.99
C ALA A 92 9.77 -14.03 -23.87
N LEU A 93 10.44 -15.09 -23.37
CA LEU A 93 11.44 -15.81 -24.15
C LEU A 93 10.83 -16.55 -25.34
N GLU A 94 9.69 -17.21 -25.17
CA GLU A 94 9.04 -17.95 -26.26
C GLU A 94 8.60 -17.04 -27.42
N VAL A 95 8.10 -15.84 -27.11
CA VAL A 95 7.82 -14.80 -28.12
C VAL A 95 9.11 -14.27 -28.75
N ALA A 96 10.16 -14.02 -27.95
CA ALA A 96 11.47 -13.59 -28.46
C ALA A 96 12.11 -14.62 -29.41
N GLN A 97 11.85 -15.91 -29.17
CA GLN A 97 12.26 -17.02 -30.03
C GLN A 97 11.35 -17.23 -31.26
N GLN A 98 10.38 -16.33 -31.48
CA GLN A 98 9.47 -16.35 -32.63
C GLN A 98 8.64 -17.64 -32.73
N LYS A 99 8.24 -18.22 -31.59
CA LYS A 99 7.37 -19.41 -31.57
C LYS A 99 5.93 -19.14 -32.01
N PHE A 100 5.46 -17.90 -31.86
CA PHE A 100 4.07 -17.50 -32.11
C PHE A 100 3.87 -16.74 -33.43
N CYS A 101 4.79 -15.85 -33.77
CA CYS A 101 4.77 -15.11 -35.04
C CYS A 101 6.18 -14.76 -35.50
N LYS A 102 6.32 -14.37 -36.77
CA LYS A 102 7.60 -13.96 -37.37
C LYS A 102 7.80 -12.45 -37.26
N PHE A 103 9.05 -12.05 -37.08
CA PHE A 103 9.46 -10.66 -36.96
C PHE A 103 10.49 -10.31 -38.04
N GLN A 104 10.61 -9.01 -38.35
CA GLN A 104 11.57 -8.54 -39.36
C GLN A 104 13.02 -8.73 -38.91
N ASN A 105 13.27 -8.55 -37.62
CA ASN A 105 14.60 -8.72 -37.03
C ASN A 105 14.49 -9.28 -35.60
N SER A 106 15.62 -9.75 -35.07
CA SER A 106 15.69 -10.35 -33.72
C SER A 106 15.34 -9.33 -32.62
N LYS A 107 15.72 -8.06 -32.79
CA LYS A 107 15.43 -6.98 -31.83
C LYS A 107 13.91 -6.83 -31.62
N ASP A 108 13.14 -6.78 -32.70
CA ASP A 108 11.68 -6.64 -32.64
C ASP A 108 11.02 -7.84 -31.96
N ALA A 109 11.52 -9.06 -32.21
CA ALA A 109 11.05 -10.26 -31.52
C ALA A 109 11.31 -10.19 -30.01
N MET A 110 12.52 -9.81 -29.60
CA MET A 110 12.89 -9.65 -28.19
C MET A 110 12.08 -8.55 -27.51
N GLU A 111 11.87 -7.42 -28.18
CA GLU A 111 11.04 -6.34 -27.68
C GLU A 111 9.59 -6.80 -27.47
N ALA A 112 8.99 -7.48 -28.45
CA ALA A 112 7.64 -8.04 -28.34
C ALA A 112 7.55 -9.06 -27.20
N GLY A 113 8.58 -9.88 -27.00
CA GLY A 113 8.67 -10.81 -25.89
C GLY A 113 8.67 -10.10 -24.54
N ILE A 114 9.53 -9.11 -24.37
CA ILE A 114 9.60 -8.30 -23.14
C ILE A 114 8.26 -7.60 -22.86
N ARG A 115 7.62 -7.03 -23.89
CA ARG A 115 6.26 -6.44 -23.76
C ARG A 115 5.24 -7.47 -23.29
N THR A 116 5.31 -8.70 -23.79
CA THR A 116 4.39 -9.78 -23.41
C THR A 116 4.57 -10.19 -21.95
N GLY A 117 5.80 -10.43 -21.52
CA GLY A 117 6.08 -10.73 -20.12
C GLY A 117 5.68 -9.57 -19.20
N PHE A 118 5.95 -8.33 -19.62
CA PHE A 118 5.60 -7.15 -18.82
C PHE A 118 4.08 -6.94 -18.75
N ALA A 119 3.34 -7.21 -19.83
CA ALA A 119 1.88 -7.22 -19.84
C ALA A 119 1.31 -8.26 -18.87
N TYR A 120 1.88 -9.46 -18.84
CA TYR A 120 1.47 -10.47 -17.86
C TYR A 120 1.78 -10.05 -16.42
N ALA A 121 2.98 -9.52 -16.16
CA ALA A 121 3.39 -9.02 -14.83
C ALA A 121 2.53 -7.84 -14.33
N THR A 122 1.88 -7.11 -15.24
CA THR A 122 0.96 -6.01 -14.95
C THR A 122 -0.51 -6.41 -15.07
N MET A 123 -0.82 -7.71 -15.13
CA MET A 123 -2.18 -8.26 -15.22
C MET A 123 -2.96 -7.89 -16.50
N GLY A 124 -2.29 -7.32 -17.50
CA GLY A 124 -2.89 -6.84 -18.74
C GLY A 124 -3.91 -5.70 -18.54
N ILE A 125 -3.80 -4.92 -17.45
CA ILE A 125 -4.77 -3.86 -17.09
C ILE A 125 -4.20 -2.43 -17.19
N VAL A 126 -2.92 -2.27 -17.54
CA VAL A 126 -2.25 -0.96 -17.62
C VAL A 126 -1.57 -0.80 -18.98
N SER A 127 -1.39 0.45 -19.41
CA SER A 127 -0.71 0.75 -20.68
C SER A 127 0.82 0.71 -20.60
N ALA A 128 1.42 0.52 -19.42
CA ALA A 128 2.87 0.57 -19.26
C ALA A 128 3.68 -0.39 -20.17
N PRO A 129 3.21 -1.61 -20.51
CA PRO A 129 3.89 -2.45 -21.50
C PRO A 129 3.92 -1.87 -22.92
N LEU A 130 3.00 -0.95 -23.25
CA LEU A 130 2.88 -0.32 -24.56
C LEU A 130 3.48 1.09 -24.58
N GLU A 131 3.08 1.92 -23.63
CA GLU A 131 3.43 3.35 -23.56
C GLU A 131 4.55 3.65 -22.56
N GLY A 132 4.77 2.76 -21.59
CA GLY A 132 5.77 2.93 -20.54
C GLY A 132 7.14 2.39 -20.94
N PHE A 133 7.18 1.22 -21.57
CA PHE A 133 8.36 0.67 -22.24
C PHE A 133 8.28 1.05 -23.73
N ILE A 134 9.17 1.93 -24.18
CA ILE A 134 9.12 2.54 -25.51
C ILE A 134 9.76 1.62 -26.54
N GLU A 135 10.98 1.17 -26.29
CA GLU A 135 11.72 0.28 -27.17
C GLU A 135 12.86 -0.43 -26.42
N LEU A 136 13.32 -1.54 -26.99
CA LEU A 136 14.61 -2.15 -26.65
C LEU A 136 15.70 -1.48 -27.49
N ARG A 137 16.85 -1.10 -26.92
CA ARG A 137 18.04 -0.72 -27.69
C ARG A 137 19.15 -1.73 -27.45
N ILE A 138 19.83 -2.14 -28.52
CA ILE A 138 21.04 -2.97 -28.43
C ILE A 138 22.24 -2.04 -28.54
N LYS A 139 23.04 -1.95 -27.47
CA LYS A 139 24.21 -1.07 -27.36
C LYS A 139 25.48 -1.91 -27.17
N LYS A 140 26.64 -1.26 -27.33
CA LYS A 140 27.96 -1.91 -27.19
C LYS A 140 28.62 -1.59 -25.85
N ARG A 141 29.16 -2.63 -25.22
CA ARG A 141 30.02 -2.58 -24.04
C ARG A 141 31.41 -2.06 -24.39
N LYS A 142 32.21 -1.75 -23.37
CA LYS A 142 33.62 -1.38 -23.55
C LYS A 142 34.46 -2.50 -24.18
N ASP A 143 34.10 -3.76 -23.91
CA ASP A 143 34.73 -4.95 -24.51
C ASP A 143 34.19 -5.30 -25.91
N GLY A 144 33.29 -4.47 -26.46
CA GLY A 144 32.69 -4.65 -27.79
C GLY A 144 31.50 -5.60 -27.86
N LYS A 145 31.18 -6.34 -26.78
CA LYS A 145 29.97 -7.19 -26.75
C LYS A 145 28.70 -6.35 -26.71
N GLU A 146 27.60 -6.92 -27.19
CA GLU A 146 26.30 -6.26 -27.19
C GLU A 146 25.54 -6.51 -25.89
N TYR A 147 24.75 -5.54 -25.43
CA TYR A 147 23.90 -5.61 -24.23
C TYR A 147 22.55 -4.91 -24.44
N PHE A 148 21.62 -5.15 -23.52
CA PHE A 148 20.27 -4.57 -23.56
C PHE A 148 20.20 -3.22 -22.82
N ALA A 149 19.65 -2.21 -23.48
CA ALA A 149 19.22 -0.96 -22.90
C ALA A 149 17.70 -0.79 -23.05
N MET A 150 16.98 -0.73 -21.95
CA MET A 150 15.53 -0.62 -21.94
C MET A 150 15.11 0.85 -21.88
N VAL A 151 14.38 1.33 -22.88
CA VAL A 151 13.97 2.74 -22.94
C VAL A 151 12.58 2.91 -22.32
N TYR A 152 12.49 3.66 -21.22
CA TYR A 152 11.23 3.92 -20.53
C TYR A 152 10.75 5.37 -20.66
N ALA A 153 9.43 5.56 -20.64
CA ALA A 153 8.74 6.86 -20.57
C ALA A 153 7.98 7.04 -19.26
N GLY A 154 7.50 8.26 -18.99
CA GLY A 154 6.68 8.61 -17.82
C GLY A 154 5.47 7.69 -17.54
N PRO A 155 4.72 7.20 -18.56
CA PRO A 155 3.60 6.27 -18.35
C PRO A 155 3.97 4.97 -17.63
N VAL A 156 5.25 4.59 -17.55
CA VAL A 156 5.72 3.43 -16.75
C VAL A 156 5.29 3.52 -15.28
N ARG A 157 5.05 4.73 -14.76
CA ARG A 157 4.47 4.96 -13.42
C ARG A 157 3.18 4.16 -13.19
N GLY A 158 2.39 3.95 -14.24
CA GLY A 158 1.14 3.19 -14.21
C GLY A 158 1.32 1.70 -13.93
N ALA A 159 2.50 1.11 -14.24
CA ALA A 159 2.80 -0.30 -13.95
C ALA A 159 2.76 -0.63 -12.46
N GLY A 160 3.00 0.36 -11.61
CA GLY A 160 3.31 0.15 -10.21
C GLY A 160 4.76 -0.33 -10.00
N GLY A 161 5.24 -0.22 -8.75
CA GLY A 161 6.66 -0.39 -8.49
C GLY A 161 7.19 -1.82 -8.68
N THR A 162 6.37 -2.82 -8.36
CA THR A 162 6.81 -4.22 -8.49
C THR A 162 6.95 -4.61 -9.95
N ALA A 163 5.92 -4.37 -10.78
CA ALA A 163 5.96 -4.76 -12.18
C ALA A 163 7.02 -4.00 -12.98
N ALA A 164 7.23 -2.71 -12.69
CA ALA A 164 8.31 -1.92 -13.30
C ALA A 164 9.72 -2.43 -12.95
N ALA A 165 9.92 -3.06 -11.79
CA ALA A 165 11.19 -3.70 -11.48
C ALA A 165 11.29 -5.11 -12.09
N VAL A 166 10.18 -5.85 -12.13
CA VAL A 166 10.11 -7.18 -12.76
C VAL A 166 10.30 -7.10 -14.28
N SER A 167 9.96 -6.00 -14.95
CA SER A 167 10.25 -5.83 -16.38
C SER A 167 11.75 -5.90 -16.69
N LEU A 168 12.62 -5.44 -15.78
CA LEU A 168 14.07 -5.59 -15.91
C LEU A 168 14.51 -7.05 -15.73
N LEU A 169 13.89 -7.78 -14.80
CA LEU A 169 14.14 -9.22 -14.61
C LEU A 169 13.74 -10.02 -15.85
N ILE A 170 12.59 -9.71 -16.44
CA ILE A 170 12.12 -10.32 -17.70
C ILE A 170 13.11 -10.03 -18.82
N ALA A 171 13.53 -8.77 -18.98
CA ALA A 171 14.49 -8.40 -20.01
C ALA A 171 15.86 -9.06 -19.80
N ASP A 172 16.32 -9.17 -18.56
CA ASP A 172 17.56 -9.87 -18.23
C ASP A 172 17.50 -11.36 -18.56
N TYR A 173 16.37 -12.02 -18.26
CA TYR A 173 16.16 -13.41 -18.63
C TYR A 173 16.23 -13.62 -20.15
N VAL A 174 15.55 -12.76 -20.93
CA VAL A 174 15.63 -12.79 -22.40
C VAL A 174 17.06 -12.49 -22.86
N ARG A 175 17.74 -11.48 -22.29
CA ARG A 175 19.14 -11.11 -22.60
C ARG A 175 20.07 -12.30 -22.49
N VAL A 176 20.04 -13.01 -21.37
CA VAL A 176 20.90 -14.18 -21.12
C VAL A 176 20.62 -15.27 -22.14
N LYS A 177 19.35 -15.63 -22.35
CA LYS A 177 18.97 -16.73 -23.24
C LYS A 177 19.15 -16.41 -24.73
N MET A 178 19.19 -15.13 -25.09
CA MET A 178 19.47 -14.67 -26.45
C MET A 178 20.97 -14.33 -26.69
N GLY A 179 21.84 -14.56 -25.69
CA GLY A 179 23.30 -14.50 -25.86
C GLY A 179 23.94 -13.11 -25.71
N TYR A 180 23.27 -12.15 -25.05
CA TYR A 180 23.76 -10.79 -24.86
C TYR A 180 24.54 -10.62 -23.53
N GLY A 181 25.56 -9.77 -23.53
CA GLY A 181 26.38 -9.47 -22.35
C GLY A 181 25.65 -8.62 -21.31
N ALA A 182 26.13 -8.62 -20.06
CA ALA A 182 25.61 -7.75 -19.00
C ALA A 182 26.08 -6.31 -19.20
N TYR A 183 25.25 -5.34 -18.81
CA TYR A 183 25.58 -3.91 -18.82
C TYR A 183 26.83 -3.61 -17.98
N ASP A 184 27.73 -2.78 -18.52
CA ASP A 184 29.00 -2.37 -17.90
C ASP A 184 29.05 -0.86 -17.66
N ALA A 185 28.24 -0.38 -16.71
CA ALA A 185 28.18 1.04 -16.35
C ALA A 185 29.55 1.61 -15.98
N ASP A 186 29.91 2.75 -16.57
CA ASP A 186 31.08 3.53 -16.15
C ASP A 186 30.76 4.48 -14.99
N GLU A 187 31.80 5.05 -14.38
CA GLU A 187 31.62 5.92 -13.20
C GLU A 187 30.83 7.20 -13.48
N ASN A 188 30.90 7.73 -14.71
CA ASN A 188 30.14 8.91 -15.10
C ASN A 188 28.67 8.57 -15.29
N GLU A 189 28.35 7.41 -15.86
CA GLU A 189 26.98 6.91 -16.01
C GLU A 189 26.33 6.63 -14.65
N LYS A 190 27.08 6.01 -13.72
CA LYS A 190 26.62 5.77 -12.34
C LYS A 190 26.31 7.09 -11.62
N SER A 191 27.20 8.06 -11.76
CA SER A 191 27.04 9.39 -11.14
C SER A 191 25.92 10.19 -11.80
N ARG A 192 25.79 10.09 -13.14
CA ARG A 192 24.67 10.64 -13.90
C ARG A 192 23.33 10.11 -13.40
N ALA A 193 23.20 8.81 -13.15
CA ALA A 193 21.96 8.23 -12.64
C ALA A 193 21.55 8.84 -11.29
N PHE A 194 22.50 9.06 -10.37
CA PHE A 194 22.22 9.68 -9.07
C PHE A 194 21.83 11.16 -9.21
N VAL A 195 22.56 11.91 -10.03
CA VAL A 195 22.27 13.32 -10.30
C VAL A 195 20.88 13.47 -10.91
N GLU A 196 20.54 12.62 -11.89
CA GLU A 196 19.26 12.67 -12.58
C GLU A 196 18.09 12.27 -11.66
N LEU A 197 18.28 11.27 -10.78
CA LEU A 197 17.31 10.95 -9.72
C LEU A 197 17.09 12.13 -8.76
N THR A 198 18.15 12.85 -8.41
CA THR A 198 18.11 14.02 -7.53
C THR A 198 17.38 15.18 -8.19
N ASP A 199 17.77 15.54 -9.41
CA ASP A 199 17.12 16.56 -10.21
C ASP A 199 15.63 16.26 -10.42
N TYR A 200 15.29 15.01 -10.76
CA TYR A 200 13.90 14.61 -10.94
C TYR A 200 13.10 14.70 -9.63
N HIS A 201 13.67 14.23 -8.51
CA HIS A 201 13.00 14.26 -7.21
C HIS A 201 12.71 15.69 -6.74
N GLU A 202 13.66 16.59 -6.92
CA GLU A 202 13.62 17.95 -6.36
C GLU A 202 12.93 18.96 -7.30
N ARG A 203 13.08 18.78 -8.61
CA ARG A 203 12.66 19.78 -9.61
C ARG A 203 11.44 19.36 -10.42
N VAL A 204 11.04 18.09 -10.37
CA VAL A 204 9.94 17.54 -11.19
C VAL A 204 8.85 16.91 -10.31
N THR A 205 9.16 15.81 -9.62
CA THR A 205 8.22 15.15 -8.71
C THR A 205 8.95 14.26 -7.71
N ASN A 206 8.53 14.30 -6.45
CA ASN A 206 9.09 13.43 -5.42
C ASN A 206 8.91 11.95 -5.79
N LEU A 207 10.04 11.25 -5.87
CA LEU A 207 10.12 9.80 -6.03
C LEU A 207 9.51 9.09 -4.82
N GLN A 208 9.05 7.84 -5.03
CA GLN A 208 8.53 7.08 -3.90
C GLN A 208 9.61 6.66 -2.90
N TYR A 209 10.82 6.49 -3.40
CA TYR A 209 12.04 6.21 -2.68
C TYR A 209 13.15 6.89 -3.49
N LYS A 210 13.85 7.85 -2.90
CA LYS A 210 15.05 8.43 -3.52
C LYS A 210 16.22 7.62 -2.95
N PRO A 211 16.83 6.69 -3.73
CA PRO A 211 18.00 5.99 -3.23
C PRO A 211 19.14 6.99 -2.98
N SER A 212 19.99 6.67 -2.01
CA SER A 212 21.20 7.44 -1.76
C SER A 212 22.19 7.33 -2.94
N GLU A 213 23.25 8.14 -2.92
CA GLU A 213 24.30 8.02 -3.94
C GLU A 213 24.97 6.64 -3.91
N GLU A 214 25.27 6.11 -2.71
CA GLU A 214 25.85 4.78 -2.53
C GLU A 214 24.91 3.68 -3.05
N GLU A 215 23.63 3.75 -2.71
CA GLU A 215 22.62 2.81 -3.19
C GLU A 215 22.50 2.85 -4.72
N THR A 216 22.50 4.05 -5.30
CA THR A 216 22.39 4.25 -6.74
C THR A 216 23.60 3.68 -7.47
N LYS A 217 24.81 4.01 -7.00
CA LYS A 217 26.06 3.50 -7.59
C LYS A 217 26.18 1.99 -7.45
N TYR A 218 25.74 1.42 -6.32
CA TYR A 218 25.70 -0.02 -6.13
C TYR A 218 24.77 -0.69 -7.16
N LEU A 219 23.52 -0.21 -7.29
CA LEU A 219 22.58 -0.77 -8.27
C LEU A 219 23.08 -0.65 -9.70
N GLN A 220 23.57 0.52 -10.11
CA GLN A 220 24.09 0.74 -11.46
C GLN A 220 25.32 -0.14 -11.78
N SER A 221 26.09 -0.54 -10.76
CA SER A 221 27.24 -1.43 -10.95
C SER A 221 26.85 -2.91 -11.12
N HIS A 222 25.65 -3.31 -10.69
CA HIS A 222 25.24 -4.72 -10.66
C HIS A 222 24.02 -5.04 -11.53
N LEU A 223 23.25 -4.04 -11.96
CA LEU A 223 22.12 -4.24 -12.85
C LEU A 223 22.62 -4.73 -14.23
N PRO A 224 22.16 -5.90 -14.69
CA PRO A 224 22.68 -6.51 -15.92
C PRO A 224 22.08 -5.92 -17.21
N VAL A 225 21.06 -5.08 -17.08
CA VAL A 225 20.40 -4.35 -18.16
C VAL A 225 20.49 -2.86 -17.88
N GLU A 226 20.74 -2.04 -18.90
CA GLU A 226 20.72 -0.58 -18.74
C GLU A 226 19.28 -0.10 -18.66
N ILE A 227 18.99 0.76 -17.68
CA ILE A 227 17.74 1.50 -17.60
C ILE A 227 17.95 2.83 -18.32
N ASP A 228 17.36 2.98 -19.50
CA ASP A 228 17.42 4.19 -20.33
C ASP A 228 16.01 4.84 -20.42
N GLY A 229 15.91 5.94 -21.14
CA GLY A 229 14.65 6.61 -21.37
C GLY A 229 14.79 7.79 -22.32
N ASP A 230 13.67 8.14 -22.95
CA ASP A 230 13.59 9.41 -23.68
C ASP A 230 13.39 10.57 -22.69
N PRO A 231 13.81 11.79 -23.04
CA PRO A 231 13.66 12.94 -22.16
C PRO A 231 12.17 13.25 -21.96
N THR A 232 11.70 13.20 -20.72
CA THR A 232 10.30 13.49 -20.38
C THR A 232 10.10 14.94 -19.97
N GLU A 233 11.18 15.64 -19.63
CA GLU A 233 11.18 17.03 -19.22
C GLU A 233 11.99 17.89 -20.19
N GLU A 234 11.68 19.17 -20.27
CA GLU A 234 12.50 20.14 -21.02
C GLU A 234 13.76 20.58 -20.25
N ILE A 235 13.91 20.09 -19.02
CA ILE A 235 14.95 20.48 -18.08
C ILE A 235 16.19 19.61 -18.26
N ASP A 236 17.35 20.26 -18.36
CA ASP A 236 18.66 19.61 -18.35
C ASP A 236 19.05 19.07 -16.95
N VAL A 237 19.80 17.98 -16.95
CA VAL A 237 20.50 17.49 -15.75
C VAL A 237 21.54 18.51 -15.28
N SER A 238 21.73 18.58 -13.97
CA SER A 238 22.64 19.54 -13.33
C SER A 238 24.12 19.22 -13.57
N ASN A 239 24.48 17.95 -13.78
CA ASN A 239 25.86 17.51 -14.05
C ASN A 239 25.90 16.22 -14.91
N TYR A 240 27.09 15.81 -15.36
CA TYR A 240 27.34 14.62 -16.20
C TYR A 240 26.60 14.66 -17.55
N LYS A 241 26.81 15.76 -18.29
CA LYS A 241 26.31 15.97 -19.65
C LYS A 241 27.21 15.30 -20.69
N ASP A 242 26.66 15.11 -21.89
CA ASP A 242 27.37 14.67 -23.10
C ASP A 242 28.06 13.30 -22.95
N LEU A 243 27.38 12.38 -22.26
CA LEU A 243 27.90 11.03 -22.07
C LEU A 243 27.70 10.16 -23.32
N PRO A 244 28.72 9.39 -23.76
CA PRO A 244 28.69 8.70 -25.06
C PRO A 244 27.50 7.76 -25.29
N ARG A 245 27.01 7.10 -24.24
CA ARG A 245 25.91 6.12 -24.33
C ARG A 245 24.54 6.67 -23.93
N ILE A 246 24.46 7.95 -23.54
CA ILE A 246 23.22 8.61 -23.13
C ILE A 246 22.89 9.71 -24.15
N ALA A 247 21.84 9.48 -24.94
CA ALA A 247 21.51 10.32 -26.09
C ALA A 247 20.99 11.74 -25.76
N THR A 248 20.84 12.09 -24.47
CA THR A 248 20.26 13.36 -24.05
C THR A 248 20.87 13.92 -22.77
N ASN A 249 20.90 15.24 -22.67
CA ASN A 249 21.23 15.98 -21.45
C ASN A 249 20.01 16.33 -20.61
N ARG A 250 18.80 16.01 -21.08
CA ARG A 250 17.55 16.26 -20.37
C ARG A 250 17.20 15.10 -19.44
N ILE A 251 16.34 15.40 -18.46
CA ILE A 251 15.88 14.43 -17.47
C ILE A 251 14.98 13.36 -18.13
N ARG A 252 15.36 12.09 -17.93
CA ARG A 252 14.64 10.88 -18.33
C ARG A 252 13.79 10.40 -17.16
N GLY A 253 12.56 10.90 -17.06
CA GLY A 253 11.66 10.56 -15.95
C GLY A 253 11.33 9.06 -15.88
N GLY A 254 11.22 8.38 -17.03
CA GLY A 254 11.01 6.91 -17.08
C GLY A 254 12.14 6.14 -16.40
N MET A 255 13.40 6.50 -16.69
CA MET A 255 14.58 5.93 -16.04
C MET A 255 14.55 6.15 -14.52
N CYS A 256 14.30 7.40 -14.08
CA CYS A 256 14.25 7.75 -12.66
C CYS A 256 13.17 6.95 -11.92
N LEU A 257 12.00 6.81 -12.53
CA LEU A 257 10.89 6.04 -11.97
C LEU A 257 11.29 4.58 -11.81
N VAL A 258 11.79 3.91 -12.86
CA VAL A 258 12.13 2.48 -12.80
C VAL A 258 13.27 2.21 -11.81
N LEU A 259 14.37 2.97 -11.87
CA LEU A 259 15.52 2.80 -10.97
C LEU A 259 15.11 2.96 -9.50
N SER A 260 14.28 3.96 -9.20
CA SER A 260 13.74 4.16 -7.85
C SER A 260 12.86 2.99 -7.37
N MET A 261 12.14 2.33 -8.29
CA MET A 261 11.30 1.18 -7.95
C MET A 261 12.12 -0.08 -7.68
N VAL A 262 13.22 -0.31 -8.40
CA VAL A 262 14.17 -1.41 -8.11
C VAL A 262 14.67 -1.28 -6.67
N ALA A 263 15.16 -0.09 -6.30
CA ALA A 263 15.64 0.19 -4.96
C ALA A 263 14.54 -0.01 -3.89
N LEU A 264 13.32 0.48 -4.14
CA LEU A 264 12.19 0.34 -3.20
C LEU A 264 11.70 -1.11 -3.07
N LYS A 265 11.75 -1.90 -4.15
CA LYS A 265 11.18 -3.25 -4.23
C LYS A 265 12.21 -4.36 -4.06
N ALA A 266 13.48 -4.03 -3.82
CA ALA A 266 14.55 -5.00 -3.61
C ALA A 266 14.20 -6.14 -2.63
N PRO A 267 13.58 -5.93 -1.45
CA PRO A 267 13.18 -7.04 -0.57
C PRO A 267 12.16 -8.00 -1.19
N LYS A 268 11.18 -7.46 -1.93
CA LYS A 268 10.14 -8.26 -2.60
C LYS A 268 10.70 -9.01 -3.80
N LEU A 269 11.56 -8.35 -4.59
CA LEU A 269 12.29 -8.98 -5.70
C LEU A 269 13.16 -10.13 -5.19
N TRP A 270 13.98 -9.87 -4.16
CA TRP A 270 14.87 -10.87 -3.60
C TRP A 270 14.13 -12.08 -3.05
N LYS A 271 13.05 -11.88 -2.28
CA LYS A 271 12.23 -12.97 -1.72
C LYS A 271 11.68 -13.94 -2.79
N ALA A 272 11.39 -13.43 -3.99
CA ALA A 272 10.90 -14.24 -5.09
C ALA A 272 12.08 -14.84 -5.89
N VAL A 273 13.03 -14.00 -6.31
CA VAL A 273 14.20 -14.41 -7.11
C VAL A 273 15.05 -15.46 -6.41
N SER A 274 15.27 -15.33 -5.09
CA SER A 274 16.11 -16.27 -4.33
C SER A 274 15.59 -17.71 -4.38
N LYS A 275 14.30 -17.91 -4.68
CA LYS A 275 13.68 -19.23 -4.80
C LYS A 275 13.86 -19.86 -6.18
N ILE A 276 14.00 -19.04 -7.22
CA ILE A 276 13.96 -19.48 -8.62
C ILE A 276 15.28 -19.30 -9.36
N GLN A 277 16.23 -18.57 -8.78
CA GLN A 277 17.48 -18.17 -9.44
C GLN A 277 18.30 -19.35 -10.00
N SER A 278 18.34 -20.48 -9.29
CA SER A 278 19.07 -21.68 -9.71
C SER A 278 18.40 -22.39 -10.89
N GLN A 279 17.06 -22.39 -10.93
CA GLN A 279 16.28 -23.03 -11.98
C GLN A 279 16.31 -22.22 -13.30
N PHE A 280 16.36 -20.89 -13.20
CA PHE A 280 16.25 -19.99 -14.34
C PHE A 280 17.57 -19.26 -14.69
N GLU A 281 18.70 -19.63 -14.09
CA GLU A 281 20.03 -19.03 -14.29
C GLU A 281 20.04 -17.50 -14.06
N ILE A 282 19.28 -17.02 -13.08
CA ILE A 282 19.15 -15.59 -12.79
C ILE A 282 20.30 -15.13 -11.89
N GLN A 283 21.00 -14.06 -12.26
CA GLN A 283 22.18 -13.56 -11.55
C GLN A 283 21.89 -12.30 -10.71
N TRP A 284 20.87 -12.36 -9.85
CA TRP A 284 20.39 -11.20 -9.07
C TRP A 284 20.71 -11.28 -7.56
N SER A 285 21.70 -12.08 -7.17
CA SER A 285 22.16 -12.24 -5.79
C SER A 285 22.62 -10.92 -5.14
N PHE A 286 23.02 -9.93 -5.95
CA PHE A 286 23.38 -8.58 -5.49
C PHE A 286 22.26 -7.89 -4.71
N LEU A 287 20.98 -8.28 -4.90
CA LEU A 287 19.88 -7.72 -4.13
C LEU A 287 20.01 -8.02 -2.63
N SER A 288 20.59 -9.15 -2.25
CA SER A 288 20.78 -9.51 -0.84
C SER A 288 21.72 -8.53 -0.12
N GLU A 289 22.84 -8.22 -0.76
CA GLU A 289 23.83 -7.24 -0.31
C GLU A 289 23.28 -5.81 -0.37
N PHE A 290 22.53 -5.47 -1.42
CA PHE A 290 21.84 -4.18 -1.51
C PHE A 290 20.87 -3.98 -0.34
N ILE A 291 20.07 -4.98 0.02
CA ILE A 291 19.15 -4.90 1.18
C ILE A 291 19.94 -4.69 2.48
N ALA A 292 21.12 -5.31 2.63
CA ALA A 292 21.98 -5.09 3.79
C ALA A 292 22.52 -3.65 3.83
N LEU A 293 22.92 -3.10 2.68
CA LEU A 293 23.31 -1.69 2.53
C LEU A 293 22.16 -0.75 2.94
N GLN A 294 20.95 -0.97 2.43
CA GLN A 294 19.77 -0.17 2.78
C GLN A 294 19.51 -0.14 4.30
N LYS A 295 19.62 -1.30 4.97
CA LYS A 295 19.45 -1.40 6.43
C LYS A 295 20.51 -0.60 7.19
N LYS A 296 21.77 -0.69 6.76
CA LYS A 296 22.88 0.05 7.37
C LYS A 296 22.67 1.56 7.24
N MET A 297 22.29 2.05 6.07
CA MET A 297 22.04 3.48 5.84
C MET A 297 20.88 4.02 6.66
N LYS A 298 19.76 3.27 6.75
CA LYS A 298 18.61 3.64 7.58
C LYS A 298 18.94 3.69 9.08
N ALA A 299 19.83 2.81 9.54
CA ALA A 299 20.26 2.77 10.94
C ALA A 299 21.18 3.95 11.33
N GLN A 300 21.94 4.52 10.38
CA GLN A 300 22.80 5.68 10.67
C GLN A 300 22.01 6.98 10.89
N THR A 301 20.79 7.07 10.35
CA THR A 301 19.86 8.18 10.62
C THR A 301 19.14 8.07 11.97
N SER A 302 19.18 6.93 12.65
CA SER A 302 18.70 6.76 14.03
C SER A 302 19.81 7.15 15.03
N GLY A 303 19.52 8.06 15.96
CA GLY A 303 20.49 8.57 16.93
C GLY A 303 21.13 7.49 17.81
N SER A 304 22.27 7.82 18.43
CA SER A 304 23.18 6.93 19.19
C SER A 304 22.59 6.22 20.42
N ASN A 305 21.32 6.47 20.79
CA ASN A 305 20.65 5.84 21.95
C ASN A 305 19.91 4.52 21.62
N ASP A 306 19.97 4.03 20.37
CA ASP A 306 19.23 2.83 19.93
C ASP A 306 20.02 1.51 20.01
N ALA A 307 21.21 1.52 20.63
CA ALA A 307 22.07 0.34 20.81
C ALA A 307 21.46 -0.68 21.79
N GLY A 308 20.52 -1.49 21.31
CA GLY A 308 19.87 -2.57 22.08
C GLY A 308 18.47 -2.95 21.60
N ARG A 309 17.82 -2.13 20.77
CA ARG A 309 16.45 -2.44 20.28
C ARG A 309 16.49 -3.46 19.13
N LYS A 310 15.72 -4.56 19.28
CA LYS A 310 15.47 -5.52 18.19
C LYS A 310 14.73 -4.89 17.00
N ILE A 311 14.06 -3.76 17.22
CA ILE A 311 13.25 -3.03 16.23
C ILE A 311 13.71 -1.56 16.21
N LEU A 312 14.25 -1.11 15.08
CA LEU A 312 14.74 0.27 14.90
C LEU A 312 13.65 1.21 14.37
N PRO A 313 13.57 2.47 14.80
CA PRO A 313 12.58 3.42 14.28
C PRO A 313 12.79 3.72 12.78
N ASP A 314 11.72 3.76 11.97
CA ASP A 314 11.78 4.16 10.55
C ASP A 314 11.18 5.56 10.33
N TYR A 315 12.02 6.54 10.01
CA TYR A 315 11.61 7.93 9.76
C TYR A 315 11.22 8.22 8.30
N THR A 316 11.30 7.24 7.39
CA THR A 316 11.05 7.43 5.95
C THR A 316 9.65 7.99 5.68
N TYR A 317 8.65 7.60 6.48
CA TYR A 317 7.29 8.05 6.25
C TYR A 317 7.12 9.56 6.51
N ILE A 318 7.92 10.19 7.37
CA ILE A 318 7.84 11.64 7.68
C ILE A 318 8.82 12.54 6.91
N ALA A 319 9.72 11.99 6.10
CA ALA A 319 10.73 12.78 5.38
C ALA A 319 10.12 13.87 4.45
N ASP A 320 9.06 13.54 3.70
CA ASP A 320 8.40 14.48 2.78
C ASP A 320 7.16 15.15 3.41
N LEU A 321 7.36 16.00 4.42
CA LEU A 321 6.27 16.74 5.05
C LEU A 321 5.74 17.83 4.12
N VAL A 322 4.44 17.77 3.85
CA VAL A 322 3.72 18.78 3.06
C VAL A 322 2.84 19.56 4.04
N ALA A 323 2.79 20.89 3.89
CA ALA A 323 1.91 21.73 4.69
C ALA A 323 0.46 21.21 4.67
N GLY A 324 -0.19 21.24 5.84
CA GLY A 324 -1.55 20.74 6.03
C GLY A 324 -1.69 19.21 6.15
N ARG A 325 -0.59 18.46 6.24
CA ARG A 325 -0.59 17.01 6.49
C ARG A 325 0.03 16.69 7.86
N PRO A 326 -0.78 16.54 8.92
CA PRO A 326 -0.27 16.37 10.26
C PRO A 326 0.51 15.05 10.42
N VAL A 327 1.59 15.11 11.21
CA VAL A 327 2.20 13.91 11.81
C VAL A 327 1.33 13.51 12.98
N LEU A 328 0.81 12.29 12.96
CA LEU A 328 -0.10 11.79 14.00
C LEU A 328 0.68 11.11 15.13
N SER A 329 1.74 10.38 14.77
CA SER A 329 2.66 9.77 15.73
C SER A 329 4.04 9.66 15.11
N PHE A 330 5.08 9.84 15.93
CA PHE A 330 6.47 9.53 15.60
C PHE A 330 6.72 8.01 15.61
N PRO A 331 7.83 7.53 14.99
CA PRO A 331 8.10 6.10 14.90
C PRO A 331 8.30 5.47 16.28
N LEU A 332 7.68 4.31 16.53
CA LEU A 332 7.73 3.56 17.80
C LEU A 332 7.38 4.39 19.06
N ARG A 333 6.75 5.56 18.90
CA ARG A 333 6.48 6.49 20.01
C ARG A 333 5.33 5.95 20.85
N SER A 334 5.56 5.83 22.16
CA SER A 334 4.49 5.56 23.13
C SER A 334 3.35 6.56 22.98
N GLY A 335 2.11 6.09 23.04
CA GLY A 335 0.92 6.91 22.78
C GLY A 335 0.47 6.96 21.33
N GLY A 336 1.30 6.45 20.40
CA GLY A 336 0.96 6.32 18.99
C GLY A 336 -0.16 5.31 18.71
N PHE A 337 -0.32 4.93 17.45
CA PHE A 337 -1.27 3.87 17.09
C PHE A 337 -0.76 2.51 17.54
N ARG A 338 -1.46 1.85 18.45
CA ARG A 338 -1.06 0.52 18.92
C ARG A 338 -1.28 -0.52 17.82
N LEU A 339 -0.27 -1.32 17.51
CA LEU A 339 -0.42 -2.40 16.52
C LEU A 339 -1.34 -3.49 17.07
N ARG A 340 -2.41 -3.78 16.33
CA ARG A 340 -3.21 -4.98 16.49
C ARG A 340 -3.26 -5.74 15.17
N TYR A 341 -2.85 -7.01 15.18
CA TYR A 341 -2.99 -7.85 13.99
C TYR A 341 -4.45 -8.23 13.80
N GLY A 342 -4.96 -8.05 12.58
CA GLY A 342 -6.28 -8.53 12.23
C GLY A 342 -6.80 -7.95 10.93
N ARG A 343 -7.94 -8.48 10.48
CA ARG A 343 -8.61 -8.06 9.26
C ARG A 343 -10.10 -7.95 9.54
N SER A 344 -10.63 -6.74 9.42
CA SER A 344 -12.07 -6.48 9.46
C SER A 344 -12.69 -6.70 8.08
N ARG A 345 -14.02 -6.62 7.99
CA ARG A 345 -14.75 -6.71 6.72
C ARG A 345 -14.33 -5.64 5.70
N VAL A 346 -13.79 -4.52 6.18
CA VAL A 346 -13.42 -3.34 5.38
C VAL A 346 -11.91 -3.09 5.34
N SER A 347 -11.10 -3.93 5.98
CA SER A 347 -9.63 -3.82 5.98
C SER A 347 -8.92 -4.99 5.28
N GLY A 348 -7.59 -4.93 5.26
CA GLY A 348 -6.75 -5.76 4.39
C GLY A 348 -6.59 -5.15 3.00
N PHE A 349 -5.86 -5.81 2.10
CA PHE A 349 -5.52 -5.27 0.78
C PHE A 349 -4.89 -3.85 0.87
N SER A 350 -3.96 -3.67 1.81
CA SER A 350 -3.36 -2.37 2.15
C SER A 350 -4.32 -1.31 2.73
N ALA A 351 -5.50 -1.72 3.22
CA ALA A 351 -6.33 -0.91 4.10
C ALA A 351 -6.14 -1.33 5.57
N ALA A 352 -6.07 -0.34 6.46
CA ALA A 352 -6.03 -0.52 7.90
C ALA A 352 -7.29 0.10 8.54
N SER A 353 -7.62 -0.30 9.76
CA SER A 353 -8.74 0.31 10.49
C SER A 353 -8.28 1.01 11.76
N LEU A 354 -8.92 2.14 12.06
CA LEU A 354 -8.81 2.84 13.33
C LEU A 354 -10.15 2.79 14.08
N HIS A 355 -10.12 3.05 15.38
CA HIS A 355 -11.37 3.25 16.11
C HIS A 355 -12.06 4.55 15.63
N PRO A 356 -13.40 4.57 15.46
CA PRO A 356 -14.12 5.79 15.08
C PRO A 356 -13.77 7.01 15.93
N SER A 357 -13.68 6.86 17.26
CA SER A 357 -13.31 7.95 18.17
C SER A 357 -11.92 8.53 17.88
N SER A 358 -10.97 7.73 17.35
CA SER A 358 -9.65 8.21 16.95
C SER A 358 -9.74 9.26 15.84
N LEU A 359 -10.74 9.16 14.95
CA LEU A 359 -10.94 10.17 13.90
C LEU A 359 -11.45 11.50 14.48
N PHE A 360 -12.27 11.45 15.54
CA PHE A 360 -12.82 12.64 16.20
C PHE A 360 -11.77 13.38 17.04
N VAL A 361 -10.97 12.66 17.82
CA VAL A 361 -9.88 13.28 18.61
C VAL A 361 -8.79 13.89 17.74
N LEU A 362 -8.68 13.45 16.48
CA LEU A 362 -7.80 14.01 15.46
C LEU A 362 -8.47 15.13 14.66
N ASP A 363 -9.43 15.84 15.24
CA ASP A 363 -10.18 16.95 14.63
C ASP A 363 -10.77 16.63 13.24
N LYS A 364 -11.11 15.35 12.98
CA LYS A 364 -11.65 14.88 11.70
C LYS A 364 -10.72 15.15 10.51
N TYR A 365 -9.41 15.34 10.74
CA TYR A 365 -8.40 15.34 9.66
C TYR A 365 -8.35 14.01 8.92
N ILE A 366 -8.69 12.93 9.62
CA ILE A 366 -8.74 11.58 9.07
C ILE A 366 -10.20 11.17 8.87
N ALA A 367 -10.50 10.65 7.69
CA ALA A 367 -11.78 10.10 7.30
C ALA A 367 -11.62 8.70 6.70
N THR A 368 -12.74 8.04 6.44
CA THR A 368 -12.71 6.77 5.70
C THR A 368 -12.25 7.03 4.26
N GLY A 369 -11.22 6.30 3.84
CA GLY A 369 -10.55 6.47 2.55
C GLY A 369 -9.37 7.43 2.58
N THR A 370 -9.14 8.17 3.68
CA THR A 370 -7.90 8.94 3.85
C THR A 370 -6.72 7.98 3.86
N GLN A 371 -5.70 8.27 3.07
CA GLN A 371 -4.45 7.53 3.06
C GLN A 371 -3.58 8.04 4.21
N LEU A 372 -3.13 7.16 5.10
CA LEU A 372 -2.01 7.44 5.99
C LEU A 372 -0.71 6.91 5.38
N LYS A 373 0.37 7.68 5.52
CA LYS A 373 1.71 7.12 5.38
C LYS A 373 2.10 6.51 6.71
N THR A 374 2.42 5.23 6.70
CA THR A 374 2.68 4.41 7.89
C THR A 374 4.16 4.09 7.98
N GLU A 375 4.66 3.96 9.20
CA GLU A 375 6.01 3.48 9.48
C GLU A 375 6.19 2.05 8.95
N ARG A 376 5.22 1.17 9.28
CA ARG A 376 5.25 -0.28 9.02
C ARG A 376 3.83 -0.79 8.81
N PRO A 377 3.62 -1.97 8.20
CA PRO A 377 4.62 -2.80 7.48
C PRO A 377 4.92 -2.29 6.07
N GLY A 378 4.28 -1.20 5.64
CA GLY A 378 4.50 -0.61 4.33
C GLY A 378 4.33 0.89 4.33
N LYS A 379 4.52 1.46 3.14
CA LYS A 379 4.59 2.92 2.95
C LYS A 379 3.29 3.65 3.29
N ALA A 380 2.15 3.02 3.06
CA ALA A 380 0.86 3.64 3.26
C ALA A 380 -0.24 2.61 3.51
N ALA A 381 -1.29 3.06 4.16
CA ALA A 381 -2.54 2.35 4.31
C ALA A 381 -3.73 3.27 4.02
N ALA A 382 -4.76 2.77 3.34
CA ALA A 382 -6.05 3.44 3.30
C ALA A 382 -6.78 3.21 4.63
N ILE A 383 -7.32 4.26 5.23
CA ILE A 383 -7.97 4.14 6.53
C ILE A 383 -9.45 3.82 6.38
N THR A 384 -9.88 2.88 7.19
CA THR A 384 -11.27 2.50 7.43
C THR A 384 -11.53 2.53 8.93
N VAL A 385 -12.72 2.14 9.34
CA VAL A 385 -13.11 2.15 10.75
C VAL A 385 -13.43 0.74 11.26
N CYS A 386 -13.12 0.50 12.52
CA CYS A 386 -13.51 -0.69 13.28
C CYS A 386 -13.84 -0.26 14.70
N ASP A 387 -15.07 -0.47 15.14
CA ASP A 387 -15.61 -0.04 16.44
C ASP A 387 -15.41 -1.09 17.55
N SER A 388 -14.79 -2.23 17.22
CA SER A 388 -14.53 -3.32 18.15
C SER A 388 -13.07 -3.42 18.61
N ILE A 389 -12.21 -2.47 18.21
CA ILE A 389 -10.80 -2.38 18.61
C ILE A 389 -10.63 -1.27 19.66
N GLU A 390 -9.47 -1.18 20.31
CA GLU A 390 -9.31 -0.24 21.43
C GLU A 390 -9.42 1.23 20.97
N PRO A 391 -10.24 2.04 21.68
CA PRO A 391 -10.38 3.46 21.42
C PRO A 391 -9.18 4.26 21.93
N PRO A 392 -9.08 5.56 21.58
CA PRO A 392 -8.13 6.46 22.18
C PRO A 392 -8.41 6.70 23.67
N VAL A 393 -7.35 7.07 24.40
CA VAL A 393 -7.38 7.51 25.80
C VAL A 393 -6.93 8.96 25.84
N VAL A 394 -7.74 9.82 26.45
CA VAL A 394 -7.51 11.27 26.46
C VAL A 394 -7.54 11.82 27.88
N LYS A 395 -6.78 12.88 28.09
CA LYS A 395 -6.86 13.76 29.26
C LYS A 395 -7.70 14.96 28.92
N LEU A 396 -8.66 15.27 29.77
CA LEU A 396 -9.53 16.43 29.65
C LEU A 396 -8.90 17.66 30.33
N LEU A 397 -9.42 18.85 30.04
CA LEU A 397 -8.97 20.13 30.61
C LEU A 397 -9.12 20.20 32.13
N ASP A 398 -10.06 19.45 32.72
CA ASP A 398 -10.21 19.32 34.18
C ASP A 398 -9.15 18.38 34.81
N GLY A 399 -8.32 17.74 33.98
CA GLY A 399 -7.30 16.78 34.38
C GLY A 399 -7.79 15.33 34.47
N SER A 400 -9.07 15.05 34.25
CA SER A 400 -9.62 13.70 34.22
C SER A 400 -9.11 12.92 33.00
N VAL A 401 -8.95 11.60 33.13
CA VAL A 401 -8.57 10.71 32.03
C VAL A 401 -9.73 9.81 31.67
N VAL A 402 -10.03 9.72 30.38
CA VAL A 402 -11.19 8.99 29.86
C VAL A 402 -10.80 8.14 28.66
N ARG A 403 -11.31 6.91 28.61
CA ARG A 403 -11.24 6.04 27.43
C ARG A 403 -12.49 6.23 26.57
N LEU A 404 -12.33 6.60 25.30
CA LEU A 404 -13.43 7.05 24.44
C LEU A 404 -14.10 5.90 23.67
N GLU A 405 -14.80 5.04 24.38
CA GLU A 405 -15.44 3.80 23.87
C GLU A 405 -16.39 4.01 22.69
N HIS A 406 -17.00 5.19 22.58
CA HIS A 406 -17.96 5.50 21.53
C HIS A 406 -17.57 6.78 20.81
N ALA A 407 -17.84 6.81 19.51
CA ALA A 407 -17.69 8.01 18.71
C ALA A 407 -18.81 9.00 19.06
N ASP A 408 -18.60 9.78 20.11
CA ASP A 408 -19.39 10.98 20.33
C ASP A 408 -18.86 12.10 19.44
N LYS A 409 -19.76 12.86 18.82
CA LYS A 409 -19.43 13.98 17.95
C LYS A 409 -18.95 15.20 18.75
N HIS A 410 -19.13 15.22 20.07
CA HIS A 410 -18.87 16.36 20.96
C HIS A 410 -17.88 16.00 22.07
N ILE A 411 -16.66 15.58 21.69
CA ILE A 411 -15.57 15.45 22.66
C ILE A 411 -14.91 16.82 22.77
N GLU A 412 -15.44 17.69 23.63
CA GLU A 412 -14.87 18.99 23.93
C GLU A 412 -13.89 18.90 25.11
N GLY A 413 -12.93 19.83 25.15
CA GLY A 413 -12.02 19.97 26.28
C GLY A 413 -10.97 18.86 26.39
N ILE A 414 -10.48 18.30 25.28
CA ILE A 414 -9.27 17.45 25.28
C ILE A 414 -8.05 18.34 25.52
N ALA A 415 -7.31 18.07 26.60
CA ALA A 415 -6.03 18.71 26.90
C ALA A 415 -4.86 17.95 26.25
N GLU A 416 -4.91 16.61 26.26
CA GLU A 416 -3.86 15.74 25.73
C GLU A 416 -4.47 14.43 25.24
N ILE A 417 -4.00 13.94 24.08
CA ILE A 417 -4.25 12.58 23.62
C ILE A 417 -3.11 11.70 24.14
N ILE A 418 -3.40 10.85 25.13
CA ILE A 418 -2.38 9.99 25.74
C ILE A 418 -2.13 8.77 24.85
N TYR A 419 -3.20 8.15 24.33
CA TYR A 419 -3.12 7.06 23.35
C TYR A 419 -4.08 7.31 22.19
N LEU A 420 -3.63 7.10 20.95
CA LEU A 420 -4.47 7.19 19.75
C LEU A 420 -5.40 5.98 19.55
N GLY A 421 -5.21 4.92 20.32
CA GLY A 421 -5.93 3.66 20.20
C GLY A 421 -5.29 2.69 19.19
N ASP A 422 -6.05 1.68 18.80
CA ASP A 422 -5.58 0.62 17.92
C ASP A 422 -5.50 1.05 16.45
N MET A 423 -4.48 0.54 15.76
CA MET A 423 -4.47 0.42 14.30
C MET A 423 -4.46 -1.06 13.92
N LEU A 424 -5.58 -1.50 13.36
CA LEU A 424 -5.79 -2.87 12.90
C LEU A 424 -5.11 -3.08 11.55
N ILE A 425 -4.06 -3.90 11.51
CA ILE A 425 -3.28 -4.19 10.31
C ILE A 425 -3.32 -5.69 10.00
N SER A 426 -3.61 -6.03 8.74
CA SER A 426 -3.68 -7.41 8.30
C SER A 426 -2.30 -8.08 8.28
N TYR A 427 -2.23 -9.33 8.75
CA TYR A 427 -1.06 -10.20 8.55
C TYR A 427 -0.63 -10.25 7.07
N GLY A 428 -1.59 -10.28 6.15
CA GLY A 428 -1.33 -10.31 4.71
C GLY A 428 -0.49 -9.12 4.22
N ASP A 429 -0.63 -7.94 4.85
CA ASP A 429 0.16 -6.76 4.48
C ASP A 429 1.62 -6.88 4.94
N PHE A 430 1.90 -7.59 6.05
CA PHE A 430 3.28 -7.93 6.44
C PHE A 430 3.87 -8.97 5.49
N TYR A 431 3.12 -10.03 5.20
CA TYR A 431 3.56 -11.13 4.35
C TYR A 431 3.89 -10.68 2.91
N ASP A 432 3.01 -9.88 2.28
CA ASP A 432 3.19 -9.38 0.91
C ASP A 432 4.41 -8.45 0.78
N ARG A 433 4.69 -7.66 1.82
CA ARG A 433 5.79 -6.68 1.85
C ARG A 433 7.12 -7.29 2.31
N ALA A 434 7.13 -8.59 2.60
CA ALA A 434 8.28 -9.30 3.18
C ALA A 434 8.79 -8.63 4.48
N HIS A 435 7.87 -8.05 5.27
CA HIS A 435 8.20 -7.40 6.52
C HIS A 435 8.14 -8.42 7.67
N PRO A 436 9.13 -8.48 8.58
CA PRO A 436 9.06 -9.36 9.74
C PRO A 436 7.88 -8.98 10.65
N LEU A 437 7.26 -9.96 11.29
CA LEU A 437 6.29 -9.67 12.35
C LEU A 437 7.01 -9.00 13.52
N ILE A 438 6.31 -8.05 14.13
CA ILE A 438 6.74 -7.33 15.34
C ILE A 438 5.76 -7.63 16.48
N PRO A 439 6.17 -7.48 17.75
CA PRO A 439 5.30 -7.73 18.90
C PRO A 439 4.01 -6.90 18.81
N ALA A 440 2.86 -7.58 18.83
CA ALA A 440 1.56 -6.93 18.98
C ALA A 440 1.23 -6.76 20.47
N GLY A 441 0.43 -5.75 20.78
CA GLY A 441 -0.09 -5.57 22.13
C GLY A 441 -1.06 -6.70 22.50
N TYR A 442 -1.09 -7.09 23.77
CA TYR A 442 -2.04 -8.09 24.25
C TYR A 442 -3.49 -7.64 23.99
N CYS A 443 -4.32 -8.53 23.45
CA CYS A 443 -5.65 -8.21 22.93
C CYS A 443 -6.63 -9.38 23.14
N GLU A 444 -7.93 -9.11 23.02
CA GLU A 444 -8.99 -10.04 23.40
C GLU A 444 -8.97 -11.35 22.58
N GLU A 445 -8.56 -11.30 21.32
CA GLU A 445 -8.41 -12.48 20.47
C GLU A 445 -7.32 -13.42 21.01
N TRP A 446 -6.22 -12.86 21.53
CA TRP A 446 -5.15 -13.64 22.16
C TRP A 446 -5.61 -14.16 23.52
N TYR A 447 -6.22 -13.31 24.36
CA TYR A 447 -6.78 -13.73 25.65
C TYR A 447 -7.76 -14.91 25.50
N SER A 448 -8.64 -14.88 24.51
CA SER A 448 -9.59 -15.96 24.21
C SER A 448 -8.90 -17.30 23.99
N GLN A 449 -7.76 -17.31 23.28
CA GLN A 449 -6.98 -18.54 23.06
C GLN A 449 -6.31 -19.05 24.34
N GLU A 450 -5.78 -18.15 25.18
CA GLU A 450 -5.18 -18.54 26.47
C GLU A 450 -6.23 -19.05 27.46
N PHE A 451 -7.41 -18.42 27.47
CA PHE A 451 -8.56 -18.85 28.24
C PHE A 451 -9.03 -20.24 27.80
N GLU A 452 -9.22 -20.45 26.50
CA GLU A 452 -9.64 -21.75 25.96
C GLU A 452 -8.63 -22.86 26.31
N ALA A 453 -7.33 -22.57 26.19
CA ALA A 453 -6.27 -23.50 26.55
C ALA A 453 -6.29 -23.85 28.04
N ALA A 454 -6.41 -22.85 28.92
CA ALA A 454 -6.46 -23.06 30.36
C ALA A 454 -7.72 -23.85 30.80
N CYS A 455 -8.87 -23.61 30.16
CA CYS A 455 -10.08 -24.38 30.41
C CYS A 455 -9.92 -25.86 30.01
N LYS A 456 -9.30 -26.13 28.85
CA LYS A 456 -8.99 -27.49 28.40
C LYS A 456 -8.01 -28.19 29.34
N GLU A 457 -6.97 -27.48 29.78
CA GLU A 457 -5.96 -28.03 30.70
C GLU A 457 -6.55 -28.37 32.08
N LYS A 458 -7.34 -27.45 32.65
CA LYS A 458 -7.85 -27.61 34.02
C LYS A 458 -9.13 -28.46 34.12
N PHE A 459 -10.04 -28.34 33.16
CA PHE A 459 -11.37 -28.93 33.23
C PHE A 459 -11.68 -29.92 32.08
N ASN A 460 -10.77 -30.08 31.11
CA ASN A 460 -10.94 -30.95 29.94
C ASN A 460 -12.22 -30.66 29.13
N THR A 461 -12.71 -29.42 29.16
CA THR A 461 -13.91 -28.99 28.44
C THR A 461 -13.86 -27.50 28.09
N THR A 462 -14.63 -27.12 27.07
CA THR A 462 -14.92 -25.72 26.69
C THR A 462 -16.43 -25.44 26.73
N ASP A 463 -17.22 -26.34 27.31
CA ASP A 463 -18.66 -26.17 27.46
C ASP A 463 -18.96 -25.03 28.47
N PRO A 464 -19.67 -23.96 28.06
CA PRO A 464 -19.95 -22.83 28.93
C PRO A 464 -20.76 -23.17 30.19
N GLU A 465 -21.64 -24.17 30.16
CA GLU A 465 -22.49 -24.54 31.30
C GLU A 465 -21.66 -25.26 32.38
N ILE A 466 -20.79 -26.17 31.95
CA ILE A 466 -19.88 -26.88 32.87
C ILE A 466 -18.90 -25.89 33.49
N LEU A 467 -18.26 -25.07 32.66
CA LEU A 467 -17.31 -24.05 33.12
C LEU A 467 -17.97 -23.01 34.03
N SER A 468 -19.25 -22.68 33.81
CA SER A 468 -19.98 -21.77 34.68
C SER A 468 -20.09 -22.28 36.11
N SER A 469 -20.31 -23.59 36.27
CA SER A 469 -20.43 -24.22 37.59
C SER A 469 -19.09 -24.22 38.33
N GLU A 470 -17.98 -24.42 37.61
CA GLU A 470 -16.63 -24.46 38.17
C GLU A 470 -16.04 -23.08 38.45
N LEU A 471 -16.30 -22.10 37.59
CA LEU A 471 -15.68 -20.78 37.64
C LEU A 471 -16.52 -19.73 38.35
N GLY A 472 -17.81 -20.00 38.58
CA GLY A 472 -18.75 -19.02 39.13
C GLY A 472 -19.01 -17.82 38.20
N ILE A 473 -18.79 -17.99 36.90
CA ILE A 473 -18.99 -16.98 35.86
C ILE A 473 -20.15 -17.43 34.97
N SER A 474 -21.05 -16.52 34.60
CA SER A 474 -22.21 -16.90 33.80
C SER A 474 -21.82 -17.58 32.46
N PRO A 475 -22.59 -18.58 31.98
CA PRO A 475 -22.30 -19.27 30.73
C PRO A 475 -22.26 -18.32 29.53
N LYS A 476 -23.03 -17.23 29.59
CA LYS A 476 -23.08 -16.18 28.57
C LYS A 476 -21.74 -15.45 28.42
N ILE A 477 -21.06 -15.16 29.53
CA ILE A 477 -19.75 -14.48 29.51
C ILE A 477 -18.67 -15.44 29.03
N ILE A 478 -18.67 -16.69 29.51
CA ILE A 478 -17.74 -17.73 29.07
C ILE A 478 -17.88 -17.97 27.56
N SER A 479 -19.11 -18.13 27.08
CA SER A 479 -19.39 -18.25 25.65
C SER A 479 -18.98 -16.99 24.88
N GLY A 480 -19.11 -15.81 25.49
CA GLY A 480 -18.64 -14.54 24.96
C GLY A 480 -17.13 -14.53 24.71
N ILE A 481 -16.33 -14.90 25.72
CA ILE A 481 -14.86 -14.99 25.61
C ILE A 481 -14.45 -15.96 24.49
N LEU A 482 -15.13 -17.09 24.35
CA LEU A 482 -14.77 -18.12 23.37
C LEU A 482 -15.22 -17.80 21.94
N LYS A 483 -16.43 -17.24 21.76
CA LYS A 483 -17.05 -17.08 20.42
C LYS A 483 -17.10 -15.65 19.93
N SER A 484 -17.05 -14.66 20.82
CA SER A 484 -17.23 -13.24 20.47
C SER A 484 -16.40 -12.30 21.37
N PRO A 485 -15.08 -12.55 21.52
CA PRO A 485 -14.24 -11.92 22.55
C PRO A 485 -14.18 -10.39 22.46
N LEU A 486 -14.42 -9.82 21.28
CA LEU A 486 -14.41 -8.37 21.05
C LEU A 486 -15.66 -7.64 21.55
N THR A 487 -16.76 -8.35 21.77
CA THR A 487 -18.08 -7.73 22.06
C THR A 487 -18.69 -8.20 23.36
N LYS A 488 -18.26 -9.37 23.87
CA LYS A 488 -18.74 -9.94 25.12
C LYS A 488 -17.54 -10.41 25.91
N TYR A 489 -17.22 -9.69 26.96
CA TYR A 489 -16.08 -9.92 27.83
C TYR A 489 -16.49 -9.75 29.30
N PRO A 490 -15.74 -10.33 30.25
CA PRO A 490 -16.01 -10.21 31.68
C PRO A 490 -15.88 -8.76 32.16
N ASN A 491 -16.53 -8.42 33.28
CA ASN A 491 -16.17 -7.22 34.04
C ASN A 491 -14.85 -7.40 34.81
N ALA A 492 -14.34 -6.38 35.50
CA ALA A 492 -13.04 -6.48 36.17
C ALA A 492 -13.00 -7.58 37.24
N LYS A 493 -14.07 -7.71 38.04
CA LYS A 493 -14.15 -8.73 39.11
C LYS A 493 -14.15 -10.13 38.53
N GLU A 494 -14.95 -10.35 37.50
CA GLU A 494 -14.99 -11.62 36.76
C GLU A 494 -13.61 -11.93 36.14
N SER A 495 -12.94 -10.93 35.54
CA SER A 495 -11.60 -11.11 35.00
C SER A 495 -10.58 -11.49 36.08
N ILE A 496 -10.64 -10.88 37.26
CA ILE A 496 -9.74 -11.19 38.37
C ILE A 496 -10.00 -12.62 38.86
N MET A 497 -11.26 -13.01 39.03
CA MET A 497 -11.63 -14.38 39.42
C MET A 497 -11.12 -15.41 38.42
N LEU A 498 -11.29 -15.15 37.12
CA LEU A 498 -10.78 -16.01 36.06
C LEU A 498 -9.25 -16.14 36.13
N SER A 499 -8.53 -15.03 36.31
CA SER A 499 -7.08 -15.04 36.45
C SER A 499 -6.61 -15.83 37.69
N MET A 500 -7.26 -15.66 38.83
CA MET A 500 -6.95 -16.41 40.05
C MET A 500 -7.25 -17.90 39.91
N ASN A 501 -8.38 -18.26 39.29
CA ASN A 501 -8.82 -19.65 39.17
C ASN A 501 -8.06 -20.42 38.08
N LEU A 502 -7.77 -19.79 36.95
CA LEU A 502 -7.17 -20.46 35.78
C LEU A 502 -5.69 -20.16 35.58
N GLY A 503 -5.12 -19.18 36.28
CA GLY A 503 -3.75 -18.72 36.05
C GLY A 503 -3.54 -17.96 34.73
N VAL A 504 -4.64 -17.64 34.01
CA VAL A 504 -4.59 -16.80 32.82
C VAL A 504 -4.27 -15.35 33.20
N PRO A 505 -3.60 -14.57 32.33
CA PRO A 505 -3.38 -13.15 32.59
C PRO A 505 -4.68 -12.37 32.76
N LEU A 506 -4.60 -11.17 33.33
CA LEU A 506 -5.73 -10.24 33.40
C LEU A 506 -6.23 -9.91 31.98
N HIS A 507 -7.55 -9.83 31.82
CA HIS A 507 -8.16 -9.55 30.54
C HIS A 507 -7.65 -8.19 29.98
N PRO A 508 -7.26 -8.13 28.69
CA PRO A 508 -6.53 -6.99 28.10
C PRO A 508 -7.24 -5.65 28.27
N ARG A 509 -8.58 -5.61 28.21
CA ARG A 509 -9.39 -4.41 28.49
C ARG A 509 -9.05 -3.74 29.83
N PHE A 510 -8.73 -4.52 30.85
CA PHE A 510 -8.45 -4.04 32.20
C PHE A 510 -6.96 -3.93 32.50
N THR A 511 -6.10 -4.41 31.61
CA THR A 511 -4.66 -4.34 31.78
C THR A 511 -4.16 -2.91 31.51
N PRO A 512 -3.43 -2.27 32.44
CA PRO A 512 -2.76 -0.99 32.19
C PRO A 512 -1.50 -1.13 31.32
N TYR A 513 -1.02 -0.03 30.73
CA TYR A 513 0.16 -0.02 29.86
C TYR A 513 1.50 -0.01 30.63
N PHE A 514 1.73 -1.03 31.46
CA PHE A 514 2.90 -1.08 32.37
C PHE A 514 4.26 -0.93 31.67
N SER A 515 4.42 -1.47 30.46
CA SER A 515 5.65 -1.35 29.66
C SER A 515 5.98 0.10 29.24
N GLN A 516 5.11 1.07 29.53
CA GLN A 516 5.24 2.47 29.09
C GLN A 516 5.73 3.43 30.19
N ILE A 517 5.97 2.92 31.40
CA ILE A 517 6.62 3.65 32.49
C ILE A 517 7.92 2.95 32.89
N ALA A 518 8.83 3.62 33.59
CA ALA A 518 10.03 2.95 34.08
C ALA A 518 9.74 2.12 35.37
N PRO A 519 10.59 1.15 35.73
CA PRO A 519 10.41 0.41 36.99
C PRO A 519 10.41 1.29 38.25
N HIS A 520 11.19 2.38 38.26
CA HIS A 520 11.19 3.33 39.39
C HIS A 520 9.88 4.13 39.47
N ASP A 521 9.35 4.57 38.34
CA ASP A 521 8.04 5.23 38.24
C ASP A 521 6.92 4.34 38.77
N LEU A 522 6.99 3.02 38.51
CA LEU A 522 6.03 2.06 39.03
C LEU A 522 6.11 1.93 40.57
N ASN A 523 7.31 2.05 41.16
CA ASN A 523 7.49 2.06 42.61
C ASN A 523 6.91 3.33 43.26
N ASP A 524 7.09 4.49 42.61
CA ASP A 524 6.53 5.76 43.05
C ASP A 524 4.99 5.73 42.96
N LEU A 525 4.46 5.15 41.89
CA LEU A 525 3.03 4.92 41.72
C LEU A 525 2.49 3.99 42.82
N ASN A 526 3.13 2.85 43.09
CA ASN A 526 2.73 1.93 44.15
C ASN A 526 2.69 2.65 45.51
N SER A 527 3.76 3.39 45.84
CA SER A 527 3.88 4.13 47.10
C SER A 527 2.78 5.19 47.26
N TRP A 528 2.37 5.82 46.17
CA TRP A 528 1.28 6.79 46.16
C TRP A 528 -0.10 6.12 46.24
N LEU A 529 -0.34 5.02 45.52
CA LEU A 529 -1.59 4.28 45.56
C LEU A 529 -1.91 3.74 46.97
N GLN A 530 -0.89 3.33 47.72
CA GLN A 530 -1.01 2.87 49.11
C GLN A 530 -1.47 3.98 50.08
N LYS A 531 -1.41 5.26 49.69
CA LYS A 531 -1.95 6.40 50.47
C LYS A 531 -3.45 6.63 50.19
N GLY A 532 -4.03 5.92 49.23
CA GLY A 532 -5.41 6.10 48.80
C GLY A 532 -6.44 5.67 49.86
N LYS A 533 -7.51 6.46 50.00
CA LYS A 533 -8.66 6.06 50.82
C LYS A 533 -9.55 5.12 50.02
N LEU A 534 -9.70 3.91 50.52
CA LEU A 534 -10.52 2.86 49.92
C LEU A 534 -11.97 2.97 50.41
N HIS A 535 -12.92 3.03 49.48
CA HIS A 535 -14.35 3.06 49.78
C HIS A 535 -15.02 1.79 49.26
N PHE A 536 -15.53 1.00 50.19
CA PHE A 536 -16.19 -0.27 49.91
C PHE A 536 -17.71 -0.14 50.02
N GLU A 537 -18.41 -0.77 49.09
CA GLU A 537 -19.85 -1.02 49.15
C GLU A 537 -20.06 -2.53 49.27
N GLY A 538 -20.40 -3.00 50.47
CA GLY A 538 -20.36 -4.42 50.82
C GLY A 538 -18.94 -4.99 50.68
N ASN A 539 -18.80 -6.10 49.96
CA ASN A 539 -17.50 -6.75 49.70
C ASN A 539 -16.77 -6.21 48.46
N SER A 540 -17.26 -5.12 47.86
CA SER A 540 -16.74 -4.59 46.59
C SER A 540 -16.13 -3.22 46.77
N LEU A 541 -14.93 -3.02 46.24
CA LEU A 541 -14.34 -1.69 46.19
C LEU A 541 -15.06 -0.85 45.14
N GLU A 542 -15.64 0.27 45.58
CA GLU A 542 -16.37 1.20 44.71
C GLU A 542 -15.43 2.25 44.12
N LYS A 543 -14.54 2.82 44.96
CA LYS A 543 -13.59 3.85 44.53
C LYS A 543 -12.37 3.94 45.42
N ILE A 544 -11.30 4.49 44.84
CA ILE A 544 -10.06 4.87 45.50
C ILE A 544 -9.93 6.39 45.40
N VAL A 545 -9.79 7.08 46.53
CA VAL A 545 -9.59 8.54 46.58
C VAL A 545 -8.16 8.85 46.98
N LEU A 546 -7.42 9.49 46.08
CA LEU A 546 -6.00 9.80 46.21
C LEU A 546 -5.77 11.31 46.31
N PRO A 547 -4.75 11.76 47.06
CA PRO A 547 -4.31 13.15 47.03
C PRO A 547 -3.64 13.48 45.70
N MET A 548 -3.74 14.73 45.25
CA MET A 548 -2.97 15.22 44.10
C MET A 548 -1.47 15.05 44.36
N ASP A 549 -0.76 14.49 43.38
CA ASP A 549 0.67 14.17 43.47
C ASP A 549 1.26 14.04 42.06
N HIS A 550 2.57 14.19 41.93
CA HIS A 550 3.29 13.99 40.67
C HIS A 550 3.09 12.57 40.09
N SER A 551 2.89 11.55 40.94
CA SER A 551 2.61 10.17 40.53
C SER A 551 1.30 10.01 39.74
N LYS A 552 0.42 11.03 39.74
CA LYS A 552 -0.72 11.09 38.83
C LYS A 552 -0.27 10.91 37.38
N ARG A 553 0.88 11.45 36.98
CA ARG A 553 1.35 11.32 35.59
C ARG A 553 1.62 9.86 35.21
N HIS A 554 2.14 9.05 36.13
CA HIS A 554 2.33 7.62 35.88
C HIS A 554 0.99 6.91 35.67
N LEU A 555 -0.04 7.27 36.45
CA LEU A 555 -1.40 6.76 36.27
C LEU A 555 -2.01 7.17 34.92
N GLU A 556 -1.77 8.42 34.47
CA GLU A 556 -2.14 8.90 33.13
C GLU A 556 -1.46 8.07 32.04
N ILE A 557 -0.13 7.86 32.12
CA ILE A 557 0.64 7.07 31.14
C ILE A 557 0.21 5.61 31.13
N LEU A 558 -0.16 5.03 32.28
CA LEU A 558 -0.74 3.68 32.32
C LEU A 558 -2.11 3.58 31.62
N GLY A 559 -2.69 4.71 31.21
CA GLY A 559 -3.97 4.78 30.50
C GLY A 559 -5.17 4.45 31.37
N VAL A 560 -5.06 4.64 32.69
CA VAL A 560 -6.12 4.29 33.65
C VAL A 560 -7.14 5.44 33.77
N PRO A 561 -8.42 5.21 33.42
CA PRO A 561 -9.47 6.21 33.61
C PRO A 561 -9.60 6.66 35.07
N HIS A 562 -9.67 7.98 35.28
CA HIS A 562 -9.84 8.58 36.61
C HIS A 562 -10.40 10.00 36.51
N LYS A 563 -11.05 10.46 37.58
CA LYS A 563 -11.60 11.82 37.69
C LYS A 563 -10.72 12.69 38.58
N VAL A 564 -10.71 13.99 38.29
CA VAL A 564 -10.13 15.00 39.17
C VAL A 564 -11.27 15.83 39.80
N ILE A 565 -11.36 15.82 41.13
CA ILE A 565 -12.42 16.53 41.87
C ILE A 565 -11.81 17.74 42.55
N SER A 566 -12.36 18.92 42.26
CA SER A 566 -11.96 20.22 42.81
C SER A 566 -10.47 20.57 42.62
N GLY A 567 -9.77 19.91 41.70
CA GLY A 567 -8.34 20.10 41.46
C GLY A 567 -7.40 19.51 42.53
N GLU A 568 -7.94 18.90 43.59
CA GLU A 568 -7.15 18.46 44.75
C GLU A 568 -7.11 16.94 44.94
N LYS A 569 -8.13 16.23 44.42
CA LYS A 569 -8.29 14.79 44.63
C LYS A 569 -8.44 14.07 43.32
N ILE A 570 -7.85 12.89 43.25
CA ILE A 570 -7.98 11.95 42.15
C ILE A 570 -8.87 10.80 42.59
N VAL A 571 -9.87 10.47 41.79
CA VAL A 571 -10.82 9.41 42.08
C VAL A 571 -10.78 8.37 40.98
N VAL A 572 -10.41 7.14 41.34
CA VAL A 572 -10.52 5.95 40.48
C VAL A 572 -11.76 5.18 40.93
N GLU A 573 -12.64 4.83 40.00
CA GLU A 573 -13.94 4.22 40.32
C GLU A 573 -14.06 2.82 39.70
N LYS A 574 -14.99 2.00 40.22
CA LYS A 574 -15.49 0.77 39.61
C LYS A 574 -14.40 -0.21 39.17
N ASP A 575 -14.40 -0.61 37.89
CA ASP A 575 -13.55 -1.67 37.34
C ASP A 575 -12.07 -1.32 37.52
N GLU A 576 -11.68 -0.09 37.19
CA GLU A 576 -10.32 0.41 37.34
C GLU A 576 -9.85 0.36 38.81
N ALA A 577 -10.73 0.73 39.75
CA ALA A 577 -10.41 0.66 41.17
C ALA A 577 -10.15 -0.77 41.64
N ASN A 578 -11.01 -1.72 41.23
CA ASN A 578 -10.87 -3.14 41.59
C ASN A 578 -9.58 -3.74 41.01
N VAL A 579 -9.23 -3.37 39.78
CA VAL A 579 -7.98 -3.79 39.13
C VAL A 579 -6.76 -3.29 39.89
N LEU A 580 -6.69 -1.98 40.18
CA LEU A 580 -5.56 -1.42 40.91
C LEU A 580 -5.44 -2.00 42.32
N PHE A 581 -6.57 -2.21 43.00
CA PHE A 581 -6.61 -2.82 44.32
C PHE A 581 -5.93 -4.20 44.35
N VAL A 582 -6.26 -5.06 43.39
CA VAL A 582 -5.67 -6.41 43.32
C VAL A 582 -4.24 -6.37 42.83
N LEU A 583 -3.95 -5.67 41.73
CA LEU A 583 -2.61 -5.62 41.15
C LEU A 583 -1.57 -5.06 42.13
N PHE A 584 -1.92 -4.00 42.87
CA PHE A 584 -1.03 -3.32 43.80
C PHE A 584 -1.15 -3.80 45.25
N ARG A 585 -2.05 -4.76 45.53
CA ARG A 585 -2.29 -5.27 46.89
C ARG A 585 -2.54 -4.14 47.89
N LEU A 586 -3.47 -3.25 47.54
CA LEU A 586 -3.73 -2.06 48.34
C LEU A 586 -4.35 -2.46 49.68
N GLY A 587 -3.76 -1.99 50.78
CA GLY A 587 -4.19 -2.35 52.15
C GLY A 587 -3.43 -3.52 52.76
N ASP A 588 -2.55 -4.20 52.01
CA ASP A 588 -1.60 -5.16 52.57
C ASP A 588 -0.42 -4.44 53.25
N GLU A 589 0.31 -5.15 54.12
CA GLU A 589 1.54 -4.62 54.72
C GLU A 589 2.59 -4.29 53.65
N LYS A 590 3.27 -3.14 53.85
CA LYS A 590 4.33 -2.68 52.94
C LYS A 590 5.46 -3.71 52.87
N LYS A 591 5.69 -4.24 51.67
CA LYS A 591 6.88 -5.03 51.35
C LYS A 591 7.77 -4.25 50.41
N GLU A 592 9.08 -4.39 50.59
CA GLU A 592 10.04 -3.90 49.61
C GLU A 592 9.80 -4.62 48.28
N LEU A 593 9.65 -3.84 47.22
CA LEU A 593 9.47 -4.38 45.89
C LEU A 593 10.82 -4.89 45.36
N PRO A 594 10.85 -6.06 44.72
CA PRO A 594 12.07 -6.58 44.09
C PRO A 594 12.52 -5.66 42.96
N LYS A 595 13.83 -5.67 42.64
CA LYS A 595 14.38 -4.89 41.53
C LYS A 595 14.29 -5.69 40.23
N PHE A 596 13.58 -5.14 39.25
CA PHE A 596 13.47 -5.65 37.89
C PHE A 596 13.72 -4.52 36.89
N ASP A 597 14.28 -4.87 35.73
CA ASP A 597 14.50 -3.92 34.63
C ASP A 597 13.25 -3.73 33.75
N ASP A 598 12.35 -4.73 33.73
CA ASP A 598 11.07 -4.67 33.03
C ASP A 598 9.91 -4.40 34.01
N PRO A 599 9.14 -3.31 33.82
CA PRO A 599 7.95 -3.03 34.62
C PRO A 599 6.89 -4.15 34.61
N VAL A 600 6.77 -4.91 33.51
CA VAL A 600 5.78 -6.01 33.41
C VAL A 600 6.22 -7.18 34.29
N GLU A 601 7.51 -7.52 34.30
CA GLU A 601 8.07 -8.48 35.27
C GLU A 601 7.93 -7.99 36.71
N LEU A 602 8.18 -6.69 36.95
CA LEU A 602 8.05 -6.09 38.28
C LEU A 602 6.64 -6.26 38.84
N ILE A 603 5.59 -5.83 38.12
CA ILE A 603 4.20 -5.96 38.59
C ILE A 603 3.80 -7.44 38.78
N ASN A 604 4.25 -8.33 37.89
CA ASN A 604 3.96 -9.77 37.99
C ASN A 604 4.65 -10.45 39.17
N SER A 605 5.72 -9.87 39.70
CA SER A 605 6.48 -10.47 40.82
C SER A 605 5.73 -10.41 42.16
N PHE A 606 4.81 -9.45 42.33
CA PHE A 606 4.08 -9.26 43.58
C PHE A 606 2.56 -9.27 43.43
N SER A 607 2.03 -9.00 42.24
CA SER A 607 0.59 -9.05 41.96
C SER A 607 0.05 -10.47 42.12
N PRO A 608 -1.14 -10.66 42.74
CA PRO A 608 -1.81 -11.96 42.82
C PRO A 608 -2.25 -12.50 41.45
N VAL A 609 -2.43 -11.62 40.46
CA VAL A 609 -2.80 -11.97 39.09
C VAL A 609 -1.73 -11.52 38.11
N LYS A 610 -1.50 -12.31 37.06
CA LYS A 610 -0.50 -11.98 36.04
C LYS A 610 -1.05 -10.97 35.03
N VAL A 611 -0.20 -10.15 34.46
CA VAL A 611 -0.49 -9.26 33.32
C VAL A 611 0.49 -9.53 32.19
N ARG A 612 0.07 -9.25 30.95
CA ARG A 612 0.93 -9.27 29.77
C ARG A 612 1.16 -7.85 29.26
N ASP A 613 2.20 -7.67 28.45
CA ASP A 613 2.45 -6.40 27.78
C ASP A 613 1.28 -6.04 26.85
N LYS A 614 0.50 -5.05 27.28
CA LYS A 614 -0.62 -4.53 26.51
C LYS A 614 -0.17 -3.64 25.35
N ALA A 615 0.98 -2.97 25.48
CA ALA A 615 1.41 -1.99 24.49
C ALA A 615 1.94 -2.65 23.21
N GLY A 616 2.84 -3.61 23.34
CA GLY A 616 3.55 -4.20 22.20
C GLY A 616 4.29 -3.13 21.41
N THR A 617 3.92 -2.95 20.14
CA THR A 617 4.54 -1.96 19.24
C THR A 617 3.56 -0.86 18.85
N PHE A 618 4.00 0.40 18.89
CA PHE A 618 3.28 1.54 18.32
C PHE A 618 3.76 1.83 16.89
N ILE A 619 2.81 2.07 15.99
CA ILE A 619 3.05 2.37 14.57
C ILE A 619 3.01 3.88 14.36
N GLY A 620 4.13 4.44 13.90
CA GLY A 620 4.19 5.81 13.42
C GLY A 620 3.30 6.03 12.20
N ALA A 621 2.63 7.18 12.14
CA ALA A 621 1.80 7.52 11.00
C ALA A 621 1.69 9.03 10.81
N ARG A 622 1.50 9.43 9.56
CA ARG A 622 1.10 10.80 9.19
C ARG A 622 0.03 10.79 8.14
N MET A 623 -0.68 11.91 8.01
CA MET A 623 -1.63 12.09 6.94
C MET A 623 -0.91 12.05 5.57
N GLY A 624 -1.33 11.11 4.73
CA GLY A 624 -1.03 11.07 3.32
C GLY A 624 -2.10 11.84 2.58
N ARG A 625 -2.72 11.24 1.56
CA ARG A 625 -3.74 11.90 0.72
C ARG A 625 -5.14 11.80 1.32
N PRO A 626 -5.92 12.90 1.32
CA PRO A 626 -7.35 12.81 1.60
C PRO A 626 -8.07 11.89 0.60
N GLU A 627 -9.21 11.39 1.02
CA GLU A 627 -10.21 10.71 0.21
C GLU A 627 -10.73 11.60 -0.93
N LYS A 628 -11.20 10.97 -2.02
CA LYS A 628 -11.72 11.69 -3.18
C LYS A 628 -12.81 10.88 -3.88
N SER A 629 -13.98 11.48 -4.03
CA SER A 629 -15.08 11.02 -4.89
C SER A 629 -15.43 12.04 -6.00
N LYS A 630 -14.52 12.98 -6.28
CA LYS A 630 -14.74 14.05 -7.28
C LYS A 630 -14.76 13.51 -8.70
N MET A 631 -15.63 14.08 -9.55
CA MET A 631 -15.66 13.84 -10.99
C MET A 631 -14.27 14.04 -11.63
N ARG A 632 -13.93 13.19 -12.60
CA ARG A 632 -12.72 13.37 -13.42
C ARG A 632 -13.00 14.47 -14.45
N LYS A 633 -12.31 15.61 -14.35
CA LYS A 633 -12.40 16.73 -15.30
C LYS A 633 -11.04 16.96 -15.93
N LEU A 634 -10.99 17.12 -17.25
CA LEU A 634 -9.82 17.65 -17.93
C LEU A 634 -9.67 19.14 -17.63
N THR A 635 -8.46 19.67 -17.72
CA THR A 635 -8.21 21.11 -17.62
C THR A 635 -9.03 21.84 -18.68
N GLY A 636 -9.74 22.90 -18.27
CA GLY A 636 -10.72 23.61 -19.12
C GLY A 636 -12.12 22.99 -19.12
N SER A 637 -12.32 21.83 -18.48
CA SER A 637 -13.61 21.10 -18.42
C SER A 637 -14.33 21.00 -19.78
N PRO A 638 -13.64 20.55 -20.85
CA PRO A 638 -14.26 20.39 -22.16
C PRO A 638 -15.45 19.44 -22.08
N GLN A 639 -16.53 19.82 -22.73
CA GLN A 639 -17.74 18.99 -22.85
C GLN A 639 -17.69 18.07 -24.07
N THR A 640 -16.83 18.37 -25.06
CA THR A 640 -16.63 17.59 -26.28
C THR A 640 -15.19 17.73 -26.79
N LEU A 641 -14.71 16.75 -27.57
CA LEU A 641 -13.38 16.74 -28.18
C LEU A 641 -13.46 17.27 -29.62
N PHE A 642 -13.56 18.58 -29.77
CA PHE A 642 -13.51 19.24 -31.07
C PHE A 642 -12.56 20.44 -31.02
N PRO A 643 -11.59 20.55 -31.94
CA PRO A 643 -10.62 21.63 -31.88
C PRO A 643 -11.24 22.93 -32.38
N VAL A 644 -11.30 23.95 -31.53
CA VAL A 644 -11.80 25.31 -31.87
C VAL A 644 -10.68 26.35 -32.01
N GLY A 645 -9.42 25.93 -31.94
CA GLY A 645 -8.26 26.81 -32.08
C GLY A 645 -8.20 27.95 -31.07
N ASN A 646 -7.59 29.06 -31.47
CA ASN A 646 -7.58 30.32 -30.71
C ASN A 646 -8.91 31.07 -30.83
N GLU A 647 -9.72 30.67 -31.80
CA GLU A 647 -11.01 31.26 -32.14
C GLU A 647 -12.08 30.98 -31.09
N GLY A 648 -11.97 29.87 -30.35
CA GLY A 648 -12.77 29.61 -29.16
C GLY A 648 -12.35 30.43 -27.92
N GLY A 649 -11.38 31.33 -28.08
CA GLY A 649 -10.83 32.20 -27.04
C GLY A 649 -10.27 31.46 -25.84
N ARG A 650 -10.23 32.14 -24.69
CA ARG A 650 -9.59 31.65 -23.47
C ARG A 650 -10.21 30.33 -22.98
N MET A 651 -11.53 30.18 -23.13
CA MET A 651 -12.27 29.01 -22.65
C MET A 651 -12.37 27.89 -23.69
N ARG A 652 -11.85 28.11 -24.91
CA ARG A 652 -12.03 27.19 -26.05
C ARG A 652 -13.50 26.82 -26.26
N SER A 653 -14.37 27.85 -26.25
CA SER A 653 -15.82 27.71 -26.36
C SER A 653 -16.27 27.69 -27.82
N PHE A 654 -17.23 26.82 -28.13
CA PHE A 654 -17.92 26.81 -29.42
C PHE A 654 -18.63 28.13 -29.71
N HIS A 655 -19.22 28.77 -28.69
CA HIS A 655 -19.99 30.00 -28.91
C HIS A 655 -19.08 31.14 -29.41
N GLU A 656 -17.87 31.25 -28.86
CA GLU A 656 -16.89 32.23 -29.31
C GLU A 656 -16.38 31.91 -30.72
N ALA A 657 -16.09 30.63 -31.00
CA ALA A 657 -15.68 30.21 -32.34
C ALA A 657 -16.77 30.48 -33.40
N LEU A 658 -18.04 30.25 -33.06
CA LEU A 658 -19.19 30.58 -33.92
C LEU A 658 -19.28 32.07 -34.20
N SER A 659 -19.05 32.94 -33.21
CA SER A 659 -19.05 34.40 -33.41
C SER A 659 -17.98 34.87 -34.39
N ARG A 660 -16.85 34.16 -34.47
CA ARG A 660 -15.78 34.42 -35.47
C ARG A 660 -16.06 33.81 -36.84
N GLY A 661 -17.03 32.89 -36.94
CA GLY A 661 -17.50 32.27 -38.19
C GLY A 661 -16.58 31.22 -38.83
N LYS A 662 -15.27 31.22 -38.53
CA LYS A 662 -14.32 30.23 -39.04
C LYS A 662 -13.24 29.90 -38.01
N ILE A 663 -12.66 28.71 -38.12
CA ILE A 663 -11.54 28.24 -37.29
C ILE A 663 -10.42 27.66 -38.16
N LYS A 664 -9.18 27.80 -37.70
CA LYS A 664 -8.02 27.15 -38.31
C LYS A 664 -7.43 26.12 -37.36
N SER A 665 -7.54 24.84 -37.71
CA SER A 665 -6.95 23.74 -36.94
C SER A 665 -6.59 22.55 -37.83
N SER A 666 -5.95 21.54 -37.24
CA SER A 666 -5.64 20.28 -37.90
C SER A 666 -6.85 19.35 -37.80
N PHE A 667 -7.42 19.00 -38.95
CA PHE A 667 -8.55 18.07 -39.05
C PHE A 667 -8.15 16.86 -39.89
N PRO A 668 -8.76 15.68 -39.64
CA PRO A 668 -8.68 14.59 -40.58
C PRO A 668 -9.34 15.01 -41.90
N LEU A 669 -8.79 14.54 -43.02
CA LEU A 669 -9.27 14.88 -44.36
C LEU A 669 -10.08 13.71 -44.92
N PHE A 670 -11.32 13.98 -45.30
CA PHE A 670 -12.21 13.03 -45.96
C PHE A 670 -12.79 13.64 -47.23
N TYR A 671 -13.17 12.82 -48.19
CA TYR A 671 -13.78 13.26 -49.45
C TYR A 671 -15.04 12.46 -49.77
N CYS A 672 -16.13 13.16 -50.09
CA CYS A 672 -17.37 12.54 -50.52
C CYS A 672 -17.42 12.44 -52.05
N ALA A 673 -17.38 11.22 -52.59
CA ALA A 673 -17.47 10.99 -54.03
C ALA A 673 -18.81 11.43 -54.63
N SER A 674 -19.93 11.26 -53.91
CA SER A 674 -21.27 11.61 -54.41
C SER A 674 -21.53 13.11 -54.47
N CYS A 675 -21.09 13.87 -53.46
CA CYS A 675 -21.26 15.32 -53.42
C CYS A 675 -20.07 16.10 -53.99
N GLN A 676 -18.96 15.43 -54.26
CA GLN A 676 -17.68 16.01 -54.71
C GLN A 676 -17.18 17.13 -53.78
N LYS A 677 -17.22 16.89 -52.47
CA LYS A 677 -16.80 17.86 -51.44
C LYS A 677 -15.91 17.23 -50.39
N ASP A 678 -14.94 17.99 -49.91
CA ASP A 678 -14.14 17.64 -48.74
C ASP A 678 -14.97 17.72 -47.46
N SER A 679 -14.58 16.91 -46.48
CA SER A 679 -15.24 16.75 -45.19
C SER A 679 -14.19 16.49 -44.12
N ILE A 680 -14.51 16.83 -42.87
CA ILE A 680 -13.73 16.43 -41.68
C ILE A 680 -14.34 15.21 -40.98
N TYR A 681 -15.40 14.65 -41.55
CA TYR A 681 -16.16 13.52 -41.02
C TYR A 681 -16.17 12.35 -42.00
N ARG A 682 -16.18 11.12 -41.45
CA ARG A 682 -16.32 9.86 -42.19
C ARG A 682 -17.66 9.71 -42.91
N ILE A 683 -18.70 10.41 -42.47
CA ILE A 683 -20.00 10.47 -43.12
C ILE A 683 -20.25 11.88 -43.67
N CYS A 684 -20.67 11.96 -44.93
CA CYS A 684 -20.96 13.25 -45.55
C CYS A 684 -22.19 13.91 -44.87
N ILE A 685 -22.05 15.16 -44.46
CA ILE A 685 -23.13 15.93 -43.84
C ILE A 685 -24.31 16.21 -44.80
N ASN A 686 -24.08 16.18 -46.12
CA ASN A 686 -25.09 16.51 -47.12
C ASN A 686 -25.89 15.29 -47.58
N CYS A 687 -25.21 14.22 -48.01
CA CYS A 687 -25.86 13.03 -48.57
C CYS A 687 -25.84 11.79 -47.66
N ARG A 688 -25.19 11.85 -46.49
CA ARG A 688 -25.04 10.74 -45.53
C ARG A 688 -24.29 9.51 -46.06
N ASN A 689 -23.68 9.57 -47.24
CA ASN A 689 -22.79 8.50 -47.73
C ASN A 689 -21.43 8.52 -47.00
N LYS A 690 -20.77 7.36 -46.93
CA LYS A 690 -19.39 7.24 -46.43
C LYS A 690 -18.42 8.06 -47.30
N CYS A 691 -17.51 8.76 -46.64
CA CYS A 691 -16.43 9.50 -47.27
C CYS A 691 -15.15 8.67 -47.31
N GLU A 692 -14.32 8.91 -48.32
CA GLU A 692 -13.00 8.30 -48.44
C GLU A 692 -11.98 9.11 -47.64
N GLN A 693 -11.18 8.43 -46.82
CA GLN A 693 -10.10 9.08 -46.08
C GLN A 693 -8.98 9.51 -47.02
N ARG A 694 -8.50 10.73 -46.84
CA ARG A 694 -7.36 11.30 -47.53
C ARG A 694 -6.32 11.75 -46.52
N TYR A 695 -5.10 11.90 -46.98
CA TYR A 695 -3.94 12.27 -46.20
C TYR A 695 -3.26 13.47 -46.84
N TYR A 696 -2.35 14.12 -46.10
CA TYR A 696 -1.63 15.28 -46.60
C TYR A 696 -0.13 15.11 -46.37
N CYS A 697 0.63 15.15 -47.46
CA CYS A 697 2.08 15.25 -47.44
C CYS A 697 2.48 16.71 -47.73
N ARG A 698 3.45 17.25 -46.99
CA ARG A 698 3.98 18.60 -47.24
C ARG A 698 4.56 18.76 -48.65
N THR A 699 5.02 17.67 -49.25
CA THR A 699 5.63 17.64 -50.59
C THR A 699 4.63 17.21 -51.66
N CYS A 700 3.89 16.12 -51.43
CA CYS A 700 2.98 15.55 -52.45
C CYS A 700 1.57 16.18 -52.45
N GLY A 701 1.23 17.00 -51.46
CA GLY A 701 -0.13 17.51 -51.29
C GLY A 701 -1.09 16.42 -50.78
N VAL A 702 -2.34 16.45 -51.24
CA VAL A 702 -3.38 15.52 -50.81
C VAL A 702 -3.19 14.15 -51.47
N THR A 703 -3.15 13.09 -50.67
CA THR A 703 -2.92 11.70 -51.11
C THR A 703 -4.04 10.78 -50.63
N ALA A 704 -4.29 9.69 -51.37
CA ALA A 704 -5.22 8.64 -50.95
C ALA A 704 -4.58 7.63 -49.98
N LYS A 705 -3.25 7.60 -49.89
CA LYS A 705 -2.48 6.69 -49.03
C LYS A 705 -1.86 7.43 -47.85
N GLN A 706 -1.80 6.75 -46.71
CA GLN A 706 -1.23 7.26 -45.47
C GLN A 706 0.29 7.46 -45.56
N THR A 707 0.97 6.59 -46.30
CA THR A 707 2.41 6.68 -46.54
C THR A 707 2.70 7.02 -47.99
N CYS A 708 3.72 7.85 -48.20
CA CYS A 708 4.29 8.20 -49.48
C CYS A 708 5.80 7.97 -49.46
N GLN A 709 6.50 8.34 -50.53
CA GLN A 709 7.96 8.18 -50.63
C GLN A 709 8.73 9.07 -49.63
N HIS A 710 8.06 10.04 -49.02
CA HIS A 710 8.64 10.96 -48.03
C HIS A 710 8.32 10.55 -46.58
N GLY A 711 7.83 9.32 -46.37
CA GLY A 711 7.21 8.87 -45.12
C GLY A 711 5.73 9.22 -45.09
#